data_AF-A0A7C4WN85-F1
#
_entry.id   AF-A0A7C4WN85-F1
#
_cell.length_a   1.000
_cell.length_b   1.000
_cell.length_c   1.000
_cell.angle_alpha   90.00
_cell.angle_beta   90.00
_cell.angle_gamma   90.00
#
_symmetry.space_group_name_H-M   'P 1'
#
loop_
_entity.id
_entity.type
_entity.pdbx_description
1 polymer ?
#
loop_
_entity_poly.entity_id
_entity_poly.type
_entity_poly.pdbx_seq_one_letter_code
_entity_poly.pdbx_strand_id
1 'polypeptide(L)'
;MKAFLCLALSLSVLGLGAVASAQVQVCQNPTPLACSDLLNGDSSQGTNRINSSSCFGYNLAGKEAYYLITLTQASPVHIVLTPTTNWDPALLVFPQSAWDCATTACAAAADDGMDGDPEVLDAVLPAGNYYVVVDGYGATGQGPHTIQLLCQECSMETCGDNIDQDCDGSDIACPALAADASITCPQSPLAIDTATQGHANIDDYAGLGAANGFDWSANEYLLRFAPTVPTAYTVATDHLDLFLLLAFAPGVPNPDALLTFAGETFVPYGYPQSITFLVQANEEMFISIDGEGGATAAVTTTVTCFENETCPAPAGALTCQSSGVAGDTTSRPNTMNVYSIVLAEYPGPDAVYSFTSPTAQRVTINTSMGSSFLRPRLFVIEEAGGACKPANTIARWTPTSPLPNPIPVTFNAEGGKTYYFVVDGRGASDFGTFTIGVSCAAACAANEVNCPTGCAALPSDPFNCGGCGNDCAALLPNVATATCASNACGIATCDAGFGDCDTSVANGCETNTQTSFENCGSCNHPCQAGQVCQAGVCVSGCTPPLVDCGGSCVDTQTDLAHCGGCDQPCAREHAAESCVNGVCTLGTCDSGFGNCDQNATNGCEQALNTLQHCGLCNQACTPTHGTGNCDSGTCVVVSCEAGYEDCNHQASDGCEAQLASDPANCGACGTACSFPHATAKCENSACAVDYCDQYFGNCDNDLANGCETPLSSKDNCGQCGVQCTRIENCIKQGLNYRCSSTCSDTDQDTYAAATCGGDDCDDSDASIHPAATETCNGKDDNCNGAIDEGFDQDTDGYTTCATPADCNDTDPSVHPGAPEICGDGVDQDCSGSDPTCPCPDADFDGEADKACGGTDCNDGNARINAHALEICDGIDNDCDGVIDIATVNNKTIDVCDKEVEQGCGCASNGSGSPWTVLLLLGLGWMLRRRG
;
A
#
# COMPACT_ATOMS: atom_id res chain seq x y z
N MET A 1 -36.13 -25.53 84.73
CA MET A 1 -35.23 -26.68 85.02
C MET A 1 -33.81 -26.17 84.90
N LYS A 2 -33.03 -26.24 85.99
CA LYS A 2 -32.01 -27.28 86.18
C LYS A 2 -30.95 -27.23 85.08
N ALA A 3 -29.81 -26.56 85.27
CA ALA A 3 -29.12 -26.27 86.52
C ALA A 3 -28.80 -27.56 87.29
N PHE A 4 -27.61 -28.10 86.98
CA PHE A 4 -26.71 -29.02 87.71
C PHE A 4 -26.17 -30.05 86.71
N LEU A 5 -24.93 -30.55 86.74
CA LEU A 5 -23.68 -30.25 87.47
C LEU A 5 -22.53 -30.75 86.54
N CYS A 6 -21.31 -30.22 86.49
CA CYS A 6 -20.64 -29.24 87.37
C CYS A 6 -20.31 -27.93 86.62
N LEU A 7 -20.88 -26.78 86.98
CA LEU A 7 -21.96 -26.57 87.95
C LEU A 7 -23.02 -25.60 87.38
N ALA A 8 -24.07 -26.21 86.80
CA ALA A 8 -25.35 -25.58 86.51
C ALA A 8 -25.42 -24.53 85.37
N LEU A 9 -26.64 -24.41 84.84
CA LEU A 9 -27.13 -23.56 83.75
C LEU A 9 -26.69 -22.07 83.77
N SER A 10 -26.62 -21.54 82.54
CA SER A 10 -27.23 -20.28 82.07
C SER A 10 -26.53 -18.90 82.20
N LEU A 11 -26.47 -18.27 81.00
CA LEU A 11 -26.89 -16.90 80.63
C LEU A 11 -25.87 -15.73 80.55
N SER A 12 -25.75 -15.20 79.32
CA SER A 12 -25.63 -13.77 78.95
C SER A 12 -24.29 -13.06 79.30
N VAL A 13 -23.78 -12.04 78.59
CA VAL A 13 -24.34 -11.01 77.68
C VAL A 13 -23.27 -10.58 76.64
N LEU A 14 -23.70 -10.19 75.42
CA LEU A 14 -23.02 -9.38 74.37
C LEU A 14 -21.52 -9.63 74.04
N GLY A 15 -21.28 -10.14 72.82
CA GLY A 15 -20.03 -9.92 72.09
C GLY A 15 -20.16 -8.72 71.14
N LEU A 16 -19.53 -7.60 71.49
CA LEU A 16 -19.23 -6.50 70.56
C LEU A 16 -17.78 -6.67 70.10
N GLY A 17 -17.57 -6.90 68.80
CA GLY A 17 -16.24 -6.87 68.21
C GLY A 17 -15.69 -5.45 68.27
N ALA A 18 -14.59 -5.25 68.99
CA ALA A 18 -13.89 -3.98 69.00
C ALA A 18 -13.27 -3.72 67.62
N VAL A 19 -13.43 -2.49 67.11
CA VAL A 19 -12.89 -2.06 65.83
C VAL A 19 -11.36 -2.17 65.86
N ALA A 20 -10.80 -3.10 65.09
CA ALA A 20 -9.38 -3.10 64.80
C ALA A 20 -9.10 -1.95 63.82
N SER A 21 -8.35 -0.95 64.28
CA SER A 21 -7.86 0.13 63.42
C SER A 21 -7.05 -0.47 62.28
N ALA A 22 -7.48 -0.29 61.04
CA ALA A 22 -6.62 -0.52 59.89
C ALA A 22 -5.36 0.35 60.07
N GLN A 23 -4.19 -0.29 60.04
CA GLN A 23 -2.91 0.43 60.02
C GLN A 23 -2.66 0.83 58.58
N VAL A 24 -2.56 2.13 58.31
CA VAL A 24 -2.12 2.65 57.00
C VAL A 24 -0.73 2.06 56.70
N GLN A 25 -0.61 1.38 55.57
CA GLN A 25 0.52 0.49 55.29
C GLN A 25 1.63 1.24 54.54
N VAL A 26 2.33 2.11 55.26
CA VAL A 26 3.33 3.04 54.70
C VAL A 26 4.59 2.32 54.19
N CYS A 27 5.05 2.65 52.97
CA CYS A 27 6.37 2.29 52.44
C CYS A 27 7.46 2.78 53.40
N GLN A 28 8.19 1.85 54.03
CA GLN A 28 9.04 2.23 55.18
C GLN A 28 10.37 2.83 54.73
N ASN A 29 10.49 4.16 54.95
CA ASN A 29 11.74 4.92 54.91
C ASN A 29 12.51 4.78 53.57
N PRO A 30 11.91 5.22 52.44
CA PRO A 30 12.56 5.18 51.14
C PRO A 30 13.82 6.06 51.13
N THR A 31 14.83 5.64 50.37
CA THR A 31 16.05 6.40 50.17
C THR A 31 15.78 7.54 49.18
N PRO A 32 16.04 8.82 49.51
CA PRO A 32 15.94 9.89 48.52
C PRO A 32 16.92 9.65 47.37
N LEU A 33 16.43 9.77 46.13
CA LEU A 33 17.20 9.64 44.90
C LEU A 33 16.99 10.92 44.08
N ALA A 34 18.02 11.75 43.99
CA ALA A 34 18.01 13.00 43.23
C ALA A 34 18.57 12.80 41.81
N CYS A 35 18.28 13.75 40.92
CA CYS A 35 18.86 13.76 39.58
C CYS A 35 20.40 13.83 39.67
N SER A 36 21.07 13.02 38.86
CA SER A 36 22.51 12.75 38.86
C SER A 36 23.06 11.95 40.06
N ASP A 37 22.21 11.39 40.93
CA ASP A 37 22.67 10.47 41.97
C ASP A 37 23.00 9.09 41.39
N LEU A 38 24.10 8.50 41.86
CA LEU A 38 24.43 7.06 41.76
C LEU A 38 24.51 6.49 43.17
N LEU A 39 23.55 5.65 43.55
CA LEU A 39 23.43 5.07 44.89
C LEU A 39 23.71 3.57 44.87
N ASN A 40 24.26 3.06 45.98
CA ASN A 40 24.37 1.62 46.24
C ASN A 40 23.16 1.19 47.09
N GLY A 41 22.45 0.17 46.62
CA GLY A 41 21.26 -0.41 47.24
C GLY A 41 21.44 -1.90 47.57
N ASP A 42 20.51 -2.43 48.37
CA ASP A 42 20.41 -3.86 48.67
C ASP A 42 18.95 -4.22 48.98
N SER A 43 18.31 -4.95 48.07
CA SER A 43 16.92 -5.38 48.22
C SER A 43 16.76 -6.53 49.22
N SER A 44 17.85 -7.21 49.62
CA SER A 44 17.82 -8.30 50.60
C SER A 44 17.38 -7.86 52.02
N GLN A 45 17.42 -6.57 52.32
CA GLN A 45 16.91 -5.96 53.56
C GLN A 45 15.42 -5.59 53.50
N GLY A 46 14.79 -5.71 52.33
CA GLY A 46 13.44 -5.26 52.03
C GLY A 46 12.30 -6.06 52.68
N THR A 47 11.08 -5.75 52.26
CA THR A 47 9.89 -6.55 52.56
C THR A 47 9.02 -6.67 51.33
N ASN A 48 8.58 -7.88 50.98
CA ASN A 48 7.52 -8.06 49.99
C ASN A 48 6.20 -7.46 50.53
N ARG A 49 5.70 -6.40 49.91
CA ARG A 49 4.50 -5.64 50.30
C ARG A 49 3.77 -5.01 49.11
N ILE A 50 4.43 -4.77 47.98
CA ILE A 50 3.80 -4.26 46.77
C ILE A 50 3.33 -5.44 45.93
N ASN A 51 2.08 -5.39 45.49
CA ASN A 51 1.58 -6.38 44.54
C ASN A 51 1.95 -5.96 43.11
N SER A 52 3.11 -6.41 42.63
CA SER A 52 3.66 -6.11 41.29
C SER A 52 2.76 -6.50 40.11
N SER A 53 1.69 -7.28 40.35
CA SER A 53 0.79 -7.75 39.28
C SER A 53 0.07 -6.63 38.54
N SER A 54 0.11 -5.40 39.05
CA SER A 54 -0.41 -4.19 38.38
C SER A 54 0.51 -3.59 37.32
N CYS A 55 1.78 -4.02 37.23
CA CYS A 55 2.73 -3.53 36.24
C CYS A 55 3.02 -4.58 35.14
N PHE A 56 3.24 -5.84 35.53
CA PHE A 56 3.61 -6.92 34.59
C PHE A 56 2.59 -8.07 34.47
N GLY A 57 1.47 -8.02 35.21
CA GLY A 57 0.43 -9.07 35.17
C GLY A 57 0.72 -10.32 36.01
N TYR A 58 1.91 -10.47 36.59
CA TYR A 58 2.29 -11.55 37.50
C TYR A 58 2.89 -11.02 38.82
N ASN A 59 2.92 -11.87 39.84
CA ASN A 59 3.35 -11.51 41.20
C ASN A 59 4.82 -11.83 41.42
N LEU A 60 5.63 -10.80 41.61
CA LEU A 60 7.03 -10.85 42.01
C LEU A 60 7.07 -11.12 43.52
N ALA A 61 7.65 -12.25 43.88
CA ALA A 61 7.69 -12.73 45.27
C ALA A 61 9.04 -12.42 45.97
N GLY A 62 9.78 -11.44 45.48
CA GLY A 62 11.07 -10.98 45.98
C GLY A 62 10.97 -10.07 47.21
N LYS A 63 12.05 -9.39 47.55
CA LYS A 63 12.04 -8.33 48.56
C LYS A 63 12.32 -7.00 47.88
N GLU A 64 11.58 -5.98 48.29
CA GLU A 64 11.63 -4.65 47.68
C GLU A 64 12.64 -3.71 48.36
N ALA A 65 13.46 -3.00 47.58
CA ALA A 65 14.10 -1.75 47.98
C ALA A 65 13.28 -0.55 47.47
N TYR A 66 13.19 0.53 48.26
CA TYR A 66 12.39 1.71 47.93
C TYR A 66 13.26 2.97 47.83
N TYR A 67 13.08 3.72 46.76
CA TYR A 67 13.64 5.05 46.55
C TYR A 67 12.52 6.08 46.36
N LEU A 68 12.81 7.35 46.61
CA LEU A 68 11.87 8.47 46.44
C LEU A 68 12.50 9.53 45.54
N ILE A 69 11.86 9.78 44.40
CA ILE A 69 12.16 10.87 43.47
C ILE A 69 11.13 11.99 43.68
N THR A 70 11.58 13.25 43.60
CA THR A 70 10.72 14.44 43.61
C THR A 70 11.03 15.29 42.38
N LEU A 71 10.06 15.38 41.46
CA LEU A 71 10.14 16.19 40.24
C LEU A 71 9.33 17.48 40.40
N THR A 72 9.96 18.62 40.17
CA THR A 72 9.32 19.95 40.30
C THR A 72 8.57 20.39 39.04
N GLN A 73 8.83 19.74 37.91
CA GLN A 73 8.16 19.91 36.62
C GLN A 73 8.00 18.55 35.94
N ALA A 74 7.35 18.49 34.78
CA ALA A 74 7.42 17.29 33.96
C ALA A 74 8.84 17.16 33.41
N SER A 75 9.48 16.01 33.62
CA SER A 75 10.89 15.78 33.26
C SER A 75 11.05 14.37 32.67
N PRO A 76 11.83 14.21 31.59
CA PRO A 76 12.36 12.89 31.24
C PRO A 76 13.27 12.41 32.38
N VAL A 77 13.12 11.14 32.75
CA VAL A 77 14.01 10.43 33.67
C VAL A 77 14.59 9.22 32.94
N HIS A 78 15.90 9.04 33.10
CA HIS A 78 16.62 7.83 32.71
C HIS A 78 17.12 7.18 33.99
N ILE A 79 16.68 5.94 34.25
CA ILE A 79 17.02 5.19 35.46
C ILE A 79 17.76 3.91 35.05
N VAL A 80 19.00 3.77 35.50
CA VAL A 80 19.80 2.56 35.31
C VAL A 80 19.94 1.83 36.64
N LEU A 81 19.54 0.57 36.68
CA LEU A 81 19.64 -0.31 37.83
C LEU A 81 20.55 -1.50 37.47
N THR A 82 21.74 -1.57 38.06
CA THR A 82 22.70 -2.65 37.78
C THR A 82 22.77 -3.62 38.97
N PRO A 83 22.42 -4.90 38.82
CA PRO A 83 22.66 -5.90 39.87
C PRO A 83 24.17 -6.15 40.03
N THR A 84 24.67 -6.13 41.26
CA THR A 84 26.12 -6.32 41.55
C THR A 84 26.51 -7.78 41.83
N THR A 85 25.55 -8.69 41.70
CA THR A 85 25.65 -10.14 41.80
C THR A 85 24.67 -10.74 40.79
N ASN A 86 24.83 -11.99 40.34
CA ASN A 86 23.82 -12.62 39.47
C ASN A 86 22.53 -12.89 40.27
N TRP A 87 21.60 -11.95 40.16
CA TRP A 87 20.18 -12.02 40.46
C TRP A 87 19.48 -11.06 39.50
N ASP A 88 18.24 -11.39 39.20
CA ASP A 88 17.35 -10.73 38.25
C ASP A 88 16.40 -9.78 39.03
N PRO A 89 16.55 -8.46 38.87
CA PRO A 89 15.71 -7.45 39.48
C PRO A 89 14.69 -6.85 38.51
N ALA A 90 13.48 -6.53 38.98
CA ALA A 90 12.54 -5.70 38.24
C ALA A 90 12.52 -4.27 38.80
N LEU A 91 12.45 -3.27 37.92
CA LEU A 91 12.40 -1.85 38.25
C LEU A 91 10.97 -1.30 38.02
N LEU A 92 10.34 -0.76 39.06
CA LEU A 92 8.94 -0.31 39.04
C LEU A 92 8.83 1.15 39.52
N VAL A 93 7.97 1.96 38.90
CA VAL A 93 7.75 3.36 39.29
C VAL A 93 6.27 3.64 39.58
N PHE A 94 5.97 4.20 40.76
CA PHE A 94 4.62 4.50 41.22
C PHE A 94 4.47 5.96 41.70
N PRO A 95 3.36 6.67 41.38
CA PRO A 95 3.11 8.01 41.90
C PRO A 95 2.74 7.98 43.39
N GLN A 96 3.30 8.91 44.19
CA GLN A 96 3.09 8.95 45.65
C GLN A 96 1.63 9.17 46.08
N SER A 97 0.75 9.67 45.21
CA SER A 97 -0.68 9.82 45.50
C SER A 97 -1.40 8.48 45.73
N ALA A 98 -0.82 7.36 45.26
CA ALA A 98 -1.25 6.01 45.59
C ALA A 98 -0.87 5.62 47.03
N TRP A 99 -1.66 6.06 48.01
CA TRP A 99 -1.47 5.70 49.43
C TRP A 99 -1.92 4.28 49.81
N ASP A 100 -2.41 3.52 48.83
CA ASP A 100 -2.71 2.10 48.97
C ASP A 100 -1.76 1.32 48.06
N CYS A 101 -0.96 0.40 48.61
CA CYS A 101 -0.07 -0.51 47.86
C CYS A 101 -0.86 -1.58 47.05
N ALA A 102 -2.12 -1.28 46.76
CA ALA A 102 -3.12 -2.10 46.08
C ALA A 102 -3.85 -1.34 44.95
N THR A 103 -3.36 -0.15 44.52
CA THR A 103 -3.88 0.53 43.32
C THR A 103 -3.26 0.01 42.01
N THR A 104 -4.02 0.13 40.93
CA THR A 104 -3.91 -0.68 39.71
C THR A 104 -3.22 0.01 38.53
N ALA A 105 -2.21 0.85 38.76
CA ALA A 105 -1.45 1.49 37.68
C ALA A 105 0.01 1.79 38.07
N CYS A 106 0.97 1.17 37.38
CA CYS A 106 2.35 1.66 37.28
C CYS A 106 2.38 3.01 36.54
N ALA A 107 3.34 3.86 36.85
CA ALA A 107 3.69 4.99 35.97
C ALA A 107 4.65 4.53 34.86
N ALA A 108 5.60 3.65 35.19
CA ALA A 108 6.58 3.05 34.29
C ALA A 108 7.21 1.81 34.96
N ALA A 109 7.72 0.86 34.18
CA ALA A 109 8.45 -0.32 34.69
C ALA A 109 9.40 -0.90 33.63
N ALA A 110 10.49 -1.53 34.08
CA ALA A 110 11.47 -2.26 33.27
C ALA A 110 11.81 -3.62 33.94
N ASP A 111 12.00 -4.62 33.08
CA ASP A 111 12.36 -6.01 33.36
C ASP A 111 12.88 -6.57 32.02
N ASP A 112 14.18 -6.87 31.93
CA ASP A 112 14.84 -7.33 30.70
C ASP A 112 14.70 -8.86 30.48
N GLY A 113 14.28 -9.58 31.52
CA GLY A 113 14.06 -11.03 31.50
C GLY A 113 15.31 -11.89 31.35
N MET A 114 16.52 -11.33 31.54
CA MET A 114 17.81 -12.02 31.42
C MET A 114 18.63 -11.96 32.72
N ASP A 115 19.42 -13.00 33.02
CA ASP A 115 20.01 -13.17 34.36
C ASP A 115 21.32 -12.38 34.60
N GLY A 116 21.17 -11.08 34.83
CA GLY A 116 22.18 -10.25 35.52
C GLY A 116 22.71 -9.02 34.76
N ASP A 117 22.01 -8.57 33.73
CA ASP A 117 22.31 -7.33 33.00
C ASP A 117 21.67 -6.08 33.67
N PRO A 118 21.97 -4.84 33.22
CA PRO A 118 21.42 -3.63 33.80
C PRO A 118 20.00 -3.33 33.30
N GLU A 119 19.06 -3.23 34.22
CA GLU A 119 17.71 -2.72 33.98
C GLU A 119 17.74 -1.23 33.64
N VAL A 120 17.19 -0.85 32.49
CA VAL A 120 17.13 0.54 32.02
C VAL A 120 15.69 0.97 31.82
N LEU A 121 15.32 2.10 32.42
CA LEU A 121 13.98 2.69 32.31
C LEU A 121 14.04 4.16 31.89
N ASP A 122 13.48 4.42 30.72
CA ASP A 122 13.24 5.77 30.20
C ASP A 122 11.75 6.13 30.27
N ALA A 123 11.43 7.25 30.92
CA ALA A 123 10.05 7.72 31.06
C ALA A 123 9.95 9.24 31.17
N VAL A 124 8.88 9.83 30.63
CA VAL A 124 8.53 11.24 30.89
C VAL A 124 7.53 11.30 32.04
N LEU A 125 8.00 11.65 33.24
CA LEU A 125 7.18 11.71 34.43
C LEU A 125 6.67 13.14 34.69
N PRO A 126 5.35 13.36 34.91
CA PRO A 126 4.80 14.65 35.32
C PRO A 126 5.38 15.17 36.65
N ALA A 127 5.22 16.48 36.91
CA ALA A 127 5.60 17.08 38.19
C ALA A 127 4.92 16.35 39.37
N GLY A 128 5.71 15.82 40.30
CA GLY A 128 5.20 14.97 41.36
C GLY A 128 6.28 14.21 42.13
N ASN A 129 5.85 13.45 43.13
CA ASN A 129 6.71 12.54 43.87
C ASN A 129 6.45 11.11 43.40
N TYR A 130 7.52 10.33 43.19
CA TYR A 130 7.45 8.96 42.70
C TYR A 130 8.27 8.02 43.59
N TYR A 131 7.69 6.87 43.89
CA TYR A 131 8.41 5.74 44.46
C TYR A 131 9.01 4.93 43.33
N VAL A 132 10.33 4.74 43.37
CA VAL A 132 11.01 3.74 42.55
C VAL A 132 11.25 2.51 43.42
N VAL A 133 10.84 1.36 42.93
CA VAL A 133 10.86 0.09 43.65
C VAL A 133 11.73 -0.87 42.86
N VAL A 134 12.69 -1.48 43.55
CA VAL A 134 13.49 -2.57 43.02
C VAL A 134 13.03 -3.84 43.70
N ASP A 135 12.38 -4.73 42.96
CA ASP A 135 11.96 -6.06 43.41
C ASP A 135 12.73 -7.13 42.63
N GLY A 136 12.45 -8.43 42.82
CA GLY A 136 13.05 -9.50 42.04
C GLY A 136 12.27 -10.80 42.07
N TYR A 137 12.66 -11.76 41.23
CA TYR A 137 11.89 -13.00 41.08
C TYR A 137 12.08 -13.99 42.24
N GLY A 138 10.99 -14.22 42.97
CA GLY A 138 10.89 -15.30 43.95
C GLY A 138 11.72 -15.10 45.22
N ALA A 139 11.79 -16.14 46.06
CA ALA A 139 12.48 -16.07 47.36
C ALA A 139 14.02 -15.92 47.26
N THR A 140 14.57 -15.94 46.04
CA THR A 140 16.01 -15.81 45.73
C THR A 140 16.36 -14.55 44.94
N GLY A 141 15.40 -13.91 44.25
CA GLY A 141 15.58 -12.63 43.57
C GLY A 141 15.65 -11.46 44.56
N GLN A 142 16.80 -11.31 45.21
CA GLN A 142 17.10 -10.19 46.11
C GLN A 142 18.62 -10.03 46.23
N GLY A 143 19.13 -8.80 46.22
CA GLY A 143 20.57 -8.58 46.34
C GLY A 143 21.02 -7.13 46.23
N PRO A 144 22.36 -6.93 46.34
CA PRO A 144 22.98 -5.63 46.16
C PRO A 144 22.95 -5.19 44.70
N HIS A 145 22.66 -3.91 44.49
CA HIS A 145 22.54 -3.26 43.18
C HIS A 145 23.08 -1.82 43.26
N THR A 146 23.43 -1.23 42.12
CA THR A 146 23.55 0.23 41.99
C THR A 146 22.34 0.76 41.25
N ILE A 147 21.81 1.92 41.68
CA ILE A 147 20.77 2.64 40.97
C ILE A 147 21.25 4.05 40.65
N GLN A 148 21.10 4.46 39.40
CA GLN A 148 21.44 5.79 38.89
C GLN A 148 20.18 6.45 38.37
N LEU A 149 20.00 7.73 38.68
CA LEU A 149 18.92 8.56 38.14
C LEU A 149 19.53 9.76 37.42
N LEU A 150 19.12 10.00 36.17
CA LEU A 150 19.41 11.21 35.42
C LEU A 150 18.08 11.92 35.10
N CYS A 151 18.01 13.25 35.25
CA CYS A 151 16.84 14.03 34.81
C CYS A 151 17.23 15.42 34.28
N GLN A 152 16.80 15.69 33.03
CA GLN A 152 16.97 16.93 32.22
C GLN A 152 18.41 17.42 31.93
N GLU A 153 18.72 17.98 30.75
CA GLU A 153 18.00 17.94 29.45
C GLU A 153 18.88 17.20 28.45
N CYS A 154 18.56 15.92 28.19
CA CYS A 154 19.17 15.14 27.12
C CYS A 154 18.27 15.29 25.88
N SER A 155 18.40 16.41 25.17
CA SER A 155 18.05 16.46 23.74
C SER A 155 19.19 15.85 22.93
N MET A 156 18.87 15.30 21.75
CA MET A 156 19.88 14.79 20.84
C MET A 156 20.83 15.92 20.39
N GLU A 157 22.07 15.57 20.07
CA GLU A 157 23.11 16.53 19.74
C GLU A 157 22.69 17.50 18.64
N THR A 158 22.94 18.79 18.85
CA THR A 158 22.81 19.82 17.81
C THR A 158 24.21 20.35 17.49
N CYS A 159 24.76 19.96 16.34
CA CYS A 159 26.16 20.27 16.06
C CYS A 159 26.44 21.80 16.03
N GLY A 160 27.56 22.22 16.62
CA GLY A 160 28.13 23.55 16.44
C GLY A 160 27.62 24.68 17.35
N ASP A 161 26.84 24.38 18.40
CA ASP A 161 26.41 25.37 19.40
C ASP A 161 27.46 25.67 20.49
N ASN A 162 28.48 24.80 20.65
CA ASN A 162 29.52 24.82 21.70
C ASN A 162 28.96 24.53 23.10
N ILE A 163 28.00 23.60 23.18
CA ILE A 163 27.41 23.10 24.42
C ILE A 163 27.54 21.56 24.43
N ASP A 164 28.55 21.05 25.14
CA ASP A 164 28.72 19.66 25.55
C ASP A 164 27.42 19.12 26.19
N GLN A 165 26.79 18.16 25.50
CA GLN A 165 25.41 17.70 25.76
C GLN A 165 25.29 16.20 26.08
N ASP A 166 26.31 15.38 25.78
CA ASP A 166 26.43 13.99 26.24
C ASP A 166 27.14 13.87 27.61
N CYS A 167 27.79 14.96 28.05
CA CYS A 167 28.57 15.08 29.27
C CYS A 167 29.86 14.22 29.33
N ASP A 168 30.39 13.77 28.19
CA ASP A 168 31.67 13.02 28.13
C ASP A 168 32.91 13.94 28.19
N GLY A 169 32.74 15.22 27.82
CA GLY A 169 33.81 16.22 27.75
C GLY A 169 34.27 16.60 26.33
N SER A 170 33.56 16.19 25.28
CA SER A 170 33.95 16.35 23.87
C SER A 170 32.88 17.07 23.03
N ASP A 171 33.13 18.32 22.61
CA ASP A 171 32.31 18.96 21.56
C ASP A 171 32.55 18.28 20.19
N ILE A 172 31.52 17.67 19.59
CA ILE A 172 31.53 17.25 18.17
C ILE A 172 31.48 18.50 17.26
N ALA A 173 32.43 18.58 16.33
CA ALA A 173 32.47 19.62 15.33
C ALA A 173 31.61 19.23 14.11
N CYS A 174 30.60 20.04 13.76
CA CYS A 174 29.81 19.85 12.53
C CYS A 174 30.71 19.53 11.32
N PRO A 175 30.52 18.39 10.64
CA PRO A 175 30.94 18.26 9.26
C PRO A 175 30.16 19.28 8.44
N ALA A 176 30.84 20.01 7.54
CA ALA A 176 30.13 20.70 6.48
C ALA A 176 29.62 19.62 5.51
N LEU A 177 28.35 19.22 5.65
CA LEU A 177 27.70 18.15 4.88
C LEU A 177 27.64 18.48 3.38
N ALA A 178 28.77 18.27 2.70
CA ALA A 178 28.84 18.18 1.26
C ALA A 178 28.52 16.74 0.87
N ALA A 179 27.34 16.52 0.29
CA ALA A 179 26.97 15.21 -0.25
C ALA A 179 27.96 14.73 -1.31
N ASP A 180 28.15 13.42 -1.35
CA ASP A 180 29.11 12.74 -2.23
C ASP A 180 28.69 12.83 -3.70
N ALA A 181 27.38 12.83 -3.96
CA ALA A 181 26.82 13.08 -5.28
C ALA A 181 25.65 14.06 -5.25
N SER A 182 25.62 14.98 -6.22
CA SER A 182 24.43 15.81 -6.51
C SER A 182 23.71 15.31 -7.76
N ILE A 183 22.42 15.01 -7.62
CA ILE A 183 21.61 14.40 -8.67
C ILE A 183 21.07 15.46 -9.63
N THR A 184 21.29 15.25 -10.93
CA THR A 184 20.71 16.05 -12.03
C THR A 184 20.01 15.15 -13.04
N CYS A 185 18.70 15.34 -13.22
CA CYS A 185 17.83 14.37 -13.90
C CYS A 185 17.95 14.36 -15.44
N PRO A 186 17.77 13.20 -16.09
CA PRO A 186 17.79 11.83 -15.54
C PRO A 186 19.23 11.30 -15.37
N GLN A 187 19.45 10.39 -14.41
CA GLN A 187 20.74 9.72 -14.21
C GLN A 187 20.62 8.22 -14.54
N SER A 188 21.65 7.66 -15.18
CA SER A 188 21.85 6.20 -15.29
C SER A 188 22.27 5.60 -13.93
N PRO A 189 22.28 4.27 -13.75
CA PRO A 189 22.63 3.66 -12.47
C PRO A 189 23.96 4.17 -11.92
N LEU A 190 23.96 4.62 -10.67
CA LEU A 190 25.12 5.02 -9.90
C LEU A 190 25.62 3.80 -9.13
N ALA A 191 26.86 3.37 -9.40
CA ALA A 191 27.52 2.34 -8.61
C ALA A 191 28.10 3.00 -7.35
N ILE A 192 27.53 2.65 -6.19
CA ILE A 192 27.93 3.17 -4.88
C ILE A 192 28.69 2.07 -4.14
N ASP A 193 29.77 2.45 -3.47
CA ASP A 193 30.54 1.57 -2.58
C ASP A 193 30.68 2.30 -1.25
N THR A 194 29.74 2.01 -0.34
CA THR A 194 29.66 2.58 1.02
C THR A 194 30.99 2.46 1.74
N ALA A 195 31.65 1.30 1.62
CA ALA A 195 32.92 1.00 2.30
C ALA A 195 34.08 1.95 1.94
N THR A 196 34.16 2.42 0.69
CA THR A 196 35.27 3.29 0.23
C THR A 196 34.88 4.74 -0.03
N GLN A 197 33.59 5.06 -0.07
CA GLN A 197 33.08 6.38 -0.44
C GLN A 197 32.14 7.02 0.59
N GLY A 198 31.67 6.28 1.60
CA GLY A 198 30.81 6.83 2.66
C GLY A 198 31.56 7.49 3.83
N HIS A 199 30.80 8.13 4.70
CA HIS A 199 31.26 8.83 5.91
C HIS A 199 30.95 8.00 7.15
N ALA A 200 31.89 7.90 8.09
CA ALA A 200 31.76 7.08 9.30
C ALA A 200 31.07 7.79 10.50
N ASN A 201 30.52 8.99 10.28
CA ASN A 201 30.17 9.96 11.33
C ASN A 201 28.84 10.68 11.05
N ILE A 202 27.92 10.06 10.32
CA ILE A 202 26.56 10.58 10.13
C ILE A 202 25.60 9.96 11.18
N ASP A 203 25.96 8.80 11.75
CA ASP A 203 25.09 7.93 12.56
C ASP A 203 25.30 7.94 14.08
N ASP A 204 25.73 9.05 14.69
CA ASP A 204 25.90 9.14 16.16
C ASP A 204 24.54 9.27 16.90
N TYR A 205 23.64 8.30 16.70
CA TYR A 205 22.47 8.06 17.55
C TYR A 205 22.87 7.21 18.77
N ALA A 206 23.67 7.81 19.67
CA ALA A 206 24.10 7.19 20.91
C ALA A 206 22.94 7.06 21.94
N GLY A 207 21.96 6.19 21.66
CA GLY A 207 20.75 6.06 22.48
C GLY A 207 20.03 4.70 22.43
N LEU A 208 20.13 3.95 21.33
CA LEU A 208 19.61 2.58 21.28
C LEU A 208 20.75 1.60 21.51
N GLY A 209 20.83 1.08 22.74
CA GLY A 209 21.85 0.12 23.14
C GLY A 209 21.83 -1.17 22.31
N ALA A 210 22.92 -1.93 22.36
CA ALA A 210 23.20 -3.11 21.54
C ALA A 210 22.33 -4.36 21.84
N ALA A 211 21.04 -4.19 22.11
CA ALA A 211 20.09 -5.24 22.46
C ALA A 211 19.79 -6.22 21.32
N ASN A 212 20.01 -5.82 20.06
CA ASN A 212 19.71 -6.63 18.87
C ASN A 212 20.95 -7.19 18.16
N GLY A 213 22.17 -6.89 18.61
CA GLY A 213 23.41 -7.41 18.01
C GLY A 213 23.76 -6.85 16.62
N PHE A 214 23.09 -5.79 16.17
CA PHE A 214 23.48 -5.04 14.97
C PHE A 214 24.65 -4.10 15.28
N ASP A 215 25.69 -4.16 14.45
CA ASP A 215 26.83 -3.27 14.48
C ASP A 215 26.63 -2.19 13.40
N TRP A 216 26.28 -0.98 13.82
CA TRP A 216 25.96 0.17 12.94
C TRP A 216 27.24 0.92 12.51
N SER A 217 28.42 0.30 12.62
CA SER A 217 29.72 0.93 12.32
C SER A 217 30.03 1.04 10.81
N ALA A 218 29.02 1.17 9.96
CA ALA A 218 29.18 1.25 8.51
C ALA A 218 29.46 2.70 8.03
N ASN A 219 29.91 2.84 6.79
CA ASN A 219 30.17 4.14 6.17
C ASN A 219 28.97 4.54 5.30
N GLU A 220 28.26 5.58 5.66
CA GLU A 220 27.04 6.04 4.97
C GLU A 220 27.33 6.89 3.71
N TYR A 221 26.55 6.72 2.64
CA TYR A 221 26.71 7.52 1.40
C TYR A 221 25.57 8.53 1.19
N LEU A 222 25.90 9.82 1.04
CA LEU A 222 24.91 10.90 0.90
C LEU A 222 24.61 11.30 -0.56
N LEU A 223 23.34 11.16 -0.96
CA LEU A 223 22.78 11.71 -2.20
C LEU A 223 22.08 13.04 -1.93
N ARG A 224 22.38 14.09 -2.73
CA ARG A 224 21.71 15.41 -2.65
C ARG A 224 20.82 15.70 -3.85
N PHE A 225 19.59 16.12 -3.54
CA PHE A 225 18.54 16.48 -4.48
C PHE A 225 18.22 17.97 -4.34
N ALA A 226 18.35 18.75 -5.41
CA ALA A 226 18.12 20.20 -5.40
C ALA A 226 17.50 20.69 -6.72
N PRO A 227 16.23 20.35 -7.01
CA PRO A 227 15.60 20.68 -8.28
C PRO A 227 15.16 22.15 -8.35
N THR A 228 15.12 22.71 -9.56
CA THR A 228 14.69 24.11 -9.78
C THR A 228 13.17 24.26 -9.97
N VAL A 229 12.46 23.14 -10.03
CA VAL A 229 11.00 22.98 -10.08
C VAL A 229 10.60 21.84 -9.12
N PRO A 230 9.33 21.66 -8.72
CA PRO A 230 8.97 20.51 -7.90
C PRO A 230 9.15 19.22 -8.71
N THR A 231 10.05 18.34 -8.26
CA THR A 231 10.43 17.11 -8.96
C THR A 231 10.25 15.93 -8.01
N ALA A 232 9.55 14.89 -8.48
CA ALA A 232 9.51 13.62 -7.79
C ALA A 232 10.67 12.73 -8.23
N TYR A 233 11.28 12.04 -7.26
CA TYR A 233 12.41 11.15 -7.42
C TYR A 233 12.03 9.76 -6.90
N THR A 234 12.53 8.71 -7.57
CA THR A 234 12.60 7.35 -7.02
C THR A 234 14.05 6.94 -6.98
N VAL A 235 14.52 6.52 -5.80
CA VAL A 235 15.84 5.92 -5.58
C VAL A 235 15.62 4.44 -5.28
N ALA A 236 16.25 3.55 -6.04
CA ALA A 236 16.16 2.11 -5.84
C ALA A 236 17.54 1.47 -5.74
N THR A 237 17.74 0.61 -4.75
CA THR A 237 18.95 -0.16 -4.45
C THR A 237 18.67 -1.65 -4.65
N ASP A 238 19.70 -2.44 -4.97
CA ASP A 238 19.56 -3.89 -5.15
C ASP A 238 19.59 -4.66 -3.83
N HIS A 239 20.43 -4.25 -2.87
CA HIS A 239 20.71 -5.02 -1.63
C HIS A 239 20.96 -4.19 -0.35
N LEU A 240 20.61 -2.90 -0.31
CA LEU A 240 20.83 -2.02 0.86
C LEU A 240 19.57 -1.27 1.29
N ASP A 241 19.50 -0.95 2.57
CA ASP A 241 18.47 -0.11 3.17
C ASP A 241 18.64 1.37 2.81
N LEU A 242 17.53 2.10 2.85
CA LEU A 242 17.39 3.47 2.33
C LEU A 242 16.79 4.37 3.40
N PHE A 243 17.55 5.38 3.84
CA PHE A 243 17.15 6.30 4.90
C PHE A 243 16.95 7.73 4.35
N LEU A 244 15.75 8.29 4.59
CA LEU A 244 15.37 9.62 4.09
C LEU A 244 15.70 10.72 5.11
N LEU A 245 16.65 11.59 4.77
CA LEU A 245 17.13 12.69 5.62
C LEU A 245 16.61 14.04 5.12
N LEU A 246 15.55 14.53 5.77
CA LEU A 246 14.95 15.82 5.44
C LEU A 246 15.84 16.99 5.91
N ALA A 247 16.40 17.74 4.96
CA ALA A 247 16.99 19.05 5.21
C ALA A 247 16.04 20.17 4.76
N PHE A 248 16.06 21.31 5.46
CA PHE A 248 15.24 22.48 5.12
C PHE A 248 16.10 23.64 4.61
N ALA A 249 15.47 24.54 3.84
CA ALA A 249 16.14 25.56 3.04
C ALA A 249 17.04 26.53 3.84
N PRO A 250 18.16 27.00 3.26
CA PRO A 250 19.09 27.91 3.93
C PRO A 250 18.45 29.26 4.24
N GLY A 251 18.19 29.53 5.52
CA GLY A 251 17.73 30.84 6.01
C GLY A 251 16.61 30.83 7.05
N VAL A 252 16.11 29.66 7.47
CA VAL A 252 15.14 29.53 8.57
C VAL A 252 15.86 29.13 9.86
N PRO A 253 16.00 30.02 10.86
CA PRO A 253 16.45 29.63 12.19
C PRO A 253 15.26 29.08 12.98
N ASN A 254 15.06 27.77 12.97
CA ASN A 254 14.15 27.09 13.90
C ASN A 254 14.94 26.03 14.69
N PRO A 255 14.87 26.00 16.04
CA PRO A 255 15.66 25.09 16.86
C PRO A 255 15.16 23.64 16.89
N ASP A 256 14.03 23.33 16.24
CA ASP A 256 13.42 21.98 16.23
C ASP A 256 13.80 21.16 14.97
N ALA A 257 15.01 21.37 14.42
CA ALA A 257 15.48 20.66 13.22
C ALA A 257 16.02 19.26 13.54
N LEU A 258 15.20 18.43 14.20
CA LEU A 258 15.44 17.00 14.29
C LEU A 258 15.45 16.41 12.87
N LEU A 259 16.44 15.56 12.56
CA LEU A 259 16.38 14.66 11.42
C LEU A 259 15.15 13.76 11.58
N THR A 260 14.05 14.15 10.94
CA THR A 260 12.77 13.48 11.11
C THR A 260 12.68 12.36 10.10
N PHE A 261 12.99 11.14 10.53
CA PHE A 261 12.86 9.92 9.73
C PHE A 261 11.45 9.79 9.17
N ALA A 262 11.33 9.86 7.85
CA ALA A 262 10.06 9.84 7.14
C ALA A 262 9.73 8.45 6.56
N GLY A 263 9.81 7.42 7.41
CA GLY A 263 9.37 6.05 7.13
C GLY A 263 10.48 5.04 6.93
N GLU A 264 10.29 3.85 7.52
CA GLU A 264 11.10 2.65 7.29
C GLU A 264 10.36 1.70 6.33
N THR A 265 11.09 1.00 5.46
CA THR A 265 10.57 -0.14 4.70
C THR A 265 11.29 -1.42 5.09
N PHE A 266 10.89 -2.00 6.22
CA PHE A 266 11.33 -3.35 6.63
C PHE A 266 10.86 -4.39 5.61
N VAL A 267 11.80 -4.93 4.83
CA VAL A 267 11.61 -6.05 3.90
C VAL A 267 12.67 -7.11 4.23
N PRO A 268 12.35 -8.42 4.26
CA PRO A 268 13.33 -9.45 4.55
C PRO A 268 14.54 -9.43 3.59
N TYR A 269 15.70 -9.87 4.07
CA TYR A 269 16.97 -9.90 3.34
C TYR A 269 16.87 -10.35 1.87
N GLY A 270 17.47 -9.56 0.97
CA GLY A 270 17.77 -9.97 -0.41
C GLY A 270 16.82 -9.48 -1.51
N TYR A 271 15.87 -8.59 -1.18
CA TYR A 271 14.99 -7.94 -2.18
C TYR A 271 15.44 -6.50 -2.48
N PRO A 272 15.24 -6.00 -3.71
CA PRO A 272 15.55 -4.61 -4.05
C PRO A 272 14.62 -3.65 -3.30
N GLN A 273 15.21 -2.66 -2.64
CA GLN A 273 14.51 -1.59 -1.95
C GLN A 273 14.27 -0.41 -2.89
N SER A 274 13.19 0.36 -2.69
CA SER A 274 12.98 1.60 -3.44
C SER A 274 12.14 2.62 -2.68
N ILE A 275 12.64 3.85 -2.59
CA ILE A 275 11.97 4.98 -1.97
C ILE A 275 11.60 6.06 -3.01
N THR A 276 10.39 6.58 -2.92
CA THR A 276 9.86 7.62 -3.83
C THR A 276 9.37 8.83 -3.04
N PHE A 277 9.82 10.03 -3.41
CA PHE A 277 9.60 11.26 -2.66
C PHE A 277 9.51 12.48 -3.59
N LEU A 278 8.97 13.59 -3.07
CA LEU A 278 8.82 14.86 -3.79
C LEU A 278 9.70 15.94 -3.14
N VAL A 279 10.57 16.57 -3.93
CA VAL A 279 11.38 17.72 -3.50
C VAL A 279 10.80 18.97 -4.16
N GLN A 280 10.53 20.05 -3.41
CA GLN A 280 9.99 21.28 -4.00
C GLN A 280 11.08 22.07 -4.73
N ALA A 281 10.65 23.07 -5.51
CA ALA A 281 11.55 23.96 -6.23
C ALA A 281 12.47 24.74 -5.28
N ASN A 282 13.77 24.53 -5.42
CA ASN A 282 14.85 25.16 -4.63
C ASN A 282 14.89 24.74 -3.15
N GLU A 283 14.25 23.60 -2.80
CA GLU A 283 14.59 22.87 -1.58
C GLU A 283 15.80 21.97 -1.83
N GLU A 284 16.53 21.63 -0.77
CA GLU A 284 17.61 20.66 -0.80
C GLU A 284 17.25 19.50 0.12
N MET A 285 17.18 18.29 -0.42
CA MET A 285 16.88 17.06 0.33
C MET A 285 18.07 16.10 0.20
N PHE A 286 18.27 15.29 1.23
CA PHE A 286 19.34 14.29 1.27
C PHE A 286 18.77 12.89 1.50
N ILE A 287 19.45 11.88 0.97
CA ILE A 287 19.22 10.47 1.31
C ILE A 287 20.54 9.88 1.73
N SER A 288 20.53 9.15 2.84
CA SER A 288 21.61 8.24 3.19
C SER A 288 21.29 6.83 2.70
N ILE A 289 22.35 6.13 2.28
CA ILE A 289 22.33 4.73 1.93
C ILE A 289 23.33 4.06 2.86
N ASP A 290 22.85 3.14 3.69
CA ASP A 290 23.61 2.44 4.71
C ASP A 290 23.69 0.92 4.43
N GLY A 291 24.70 0.26 5.01
CA GLY A 291 24.94 -1.18 4.87
C GLY A 291 25.11 -1.90 6.19
N GLU A 292 24.05 -2.62 6.59
CA GLU A 292 23.98 -3.39 7.84
C GLU A 292 25.20 -4.31 8.07
N GLY A 293 25.71 -4.32 9.30
CA GLY A 293 26.65 -5.34 9.80
C GLY A 293 28.05 -5.30 9.17
N GLY A 294 28.48 -4.15 8.64
CA GLY A 294 29.79 -4.00 8.00
C GLY A 294 29.90 -4.68 6.64
N ALA A 295 28.76 -4.93 5.96
CA ALA A 295 28.72 -5.53 4.64
C ALA A 295 29.25 -4.56 3.55
N THR A 296 30.55 -4.66 3.25
CA THR A 296 31.21 -3.87 2.19
C THR A 296 30.83 -4.36 0.79
N ALA A 297 29.61 -4.07 0.34
CA ALA A 297 29.07 -4.46 -0.95
C ALA A 297 28.95 -3.26 -1.91
N ALA A 298 29.46 -3.41 -3.13
CA ALA A 298 29.20 -2.44 -4.20
C ALA A 298 27.77 -2.62 -4.73
N VAL A 299 26.99 -1.55 -4.69
CA VAL A 299 25.53 -1.54 -4.84
C VAL A 299 25.11 -0.66 -6.00
N THR A 300 24.16 -1.15 -6.79
CA THR A 300 23.66 -0.43 -7.98
C THR A 300 22.45 0.41 -7.61
N THR A 301 22.65 1.71 -7.42
CA THR A 301 21.56 2.64 -7.12
C THR A 301 21.01 3.25 -8.41
N THR A 302 19.70 3.14 -8.65
CA THR A 302 19.02 3.80 -9.77
C THR A 302 18.19 4.98 -9.30
N VAL A 303 18.36 6.14 -9.94
CA VAL A 303 17.65 7.37 -9.59
C VAL A 303 16.80 7.83 -10.78
N THR A 304 15.49 7.63 -10.67
CA THR A 304 14.50 8.02 -11.69
C THR A 304 13.81 9.31 -11.28
N CYS A 305 13.60 10.24 -12.22
CA CYS A 305 12.91 11.51 -11.96
C CYS A 305 11.68 11.70 -12.84
N PHE A 306 10.57 12.14 -12.26
CA PHE A 306 9.28 12.30 -12.95
C PHE A 306 9.01 13.78 -13.25
N GLU A 307 9.89 14.41 -14.03
CA GLU A 307 9.79 15.86 -14.28
C GLU A 307 8.66 16.22 -15.26
N ASN A 308 8.27 15.35 -16.19
CA ASN A 308 7.37 15.69 -17.31
C ASN A 308 6.45 14.53 -17.77
N GLU A 309 5.61 13.98 -16.88
CA GLU A 309 4.51 13.13 -17.37
C GLU A 309 3.47 13.95 -18.15
N THR A 310 3.14 13.47 -19.34
CA THR A 310 2.07 14.03 -20.19
C THR A 310 0.74 13.50 -19.68
N CYS A 311 -0.29 14.33 -19.59
CA CYS A 311 -1.62 13.85 -19.19
C CYS A 311 -2.06 12.66 -20.08
N PRO A 312 -2.41 11.50 -19.53
CA PRO A 312 -2.87 10.37 -20.32
C PRO A 312 -4.18 10.71 -21.03
N ALA A 313 -4.44 10.05 -22.15
CA ALA A 313 -5.66 10.26 -22.92
C ALA A 313 -6.90 9.98 -22.05
N PRO A 314 -7.75 10.97 -21.74
CA PRO A 314 -8.88 10.78 -20.85
C PRO A 314 -9.92 9.87 -21.53
N ALA A 315 -10.48 8.94 -20.77
CA ALA A 315 -11.50 8.01 -21.25
C ALA A 315 -12.81 8.68 -21.65
N GLY A 316 -13.02 9.92 -21.22
CA GLY A 316 -14.10 10.78 -21.68
C GLY A 316 -13.93 12.22 -21.21
N ALA A 317 -14.46 13.16 -22.00
CA ALA A 317 -14.61 14.55 -21.59
C ALA A 317 -15.99 14.75 -20.96
N LEU A 318 -16.01 15.21 -19.71
CA LEU A 318 -17.22 15.59 -18.98
C LEU A 318 -17.60 17.04 -19.30
N THR A 319 -18.88 17.34 -19.15
CA THR A 319 -19.45 18.69 -19.36
C THR A 319 -20.28 19.12 -18.15
N CYS A 320 -20.53 20.42 -18.00
CA CYS A 320 -21.43 20.89 -16.95
C CYS A 320 -22.83 20.27 -17.08
N GLN A 321 -23.37 19.80 -15.95
CA GLN A 321 -24.61 19.00 -15.85
C GLN A 321 -24.51 17.57 -16.43
N SER A 322 -23.30 17.02 -16.56
CA SER A 322 -23.15 15.57 -16.77
C SER A 322 -23.66 14.81 -15.55
N SER A 323 -24.40 13.73 -15.76
CA SER A 323 -24.95 12.91 -14.68
C SER A 323 -24.94 11.44 -15.08
N GLY A 324 -24.52 10.57 -14.16
CA GLY A 324 -24.52 9.12 -14.38
C GLY A 324 -23.56 8.63 -15.47
N VAL A 325 -22.44 9.33 -15.71
CA VAL A 325 -21.43 8.84 -16.65
C VAL A 325 -20.76 7.62 -16.02
N ALA A 326 -20.93 6.45 -16.63
CA ALA A 326 -20.35 5.22 -16.15
C ALA A 326 -18.81 5.24 -16.32
N GLY A 327 -18.13 4.75 -15.29
CA GLY A 327 -16.71 4.50 -15.27
C GLY A 327 -16.40 3.14 -14.67
N ASP A 328 -15.23 2.62 -15.02
CA ASP A 328 -14.78 1.29 -14.65
C ASP A 328 -13.26 1.27 -14.60
N THR A 329 -12.69 0.83 -13.49
CA THR A 329 -11.25 0.61 -13.33
C THR A 329 -10.84 -0.84 -13.61
N THR A 330 -11.76 -1.82 -13.63
CA THR A 330 -11.40 -3.26 -13.64
C THR A 330 -10.62 -3.72 -14.87
N SER A 331 -10.72 -3.00 -15.99
CA SER A 331 -10.13 -3.38 -17.28
C SER A 331 -9.05 -2.41 -17.77
N ARG A 332 -8.48 -1.59 -16.88
CA ARG A 332 -7.56 -0.52 -17.26
C ARG A 332 -6.16 -0.76 -16.71
N PRO A 333 -5.09 -0.48 -17.47
CA PRO A 333 -3.77 -0.39 -16.87
C PRO A 333 -3.75 0.79 -15.89
N ASN A 334 -2.94 0.65 -14.83
CA ASN A 334 -2.40 1.82 -14.14
C ASN A 334 -1.64 2.65 -15.17
N THR A 335 -2.07 3.90 -15.36
CA THR A 335 -1.54 4.84 -16.35
C THR A 335 -0.90 6.08 -15.72
N MET A 336 -1.08 6.31 -14.42
CA MET A 336 -0.44 7.39 -13.68
C MET A 336 0.12 6.89 -12.33
N ASN A 337 1.34 6.35 -12.39
CA ASN A 337 2.16 5.99 -11.21
C ASN A 337 2.41 7.18 -10.25
N VAL A 338 2.15 8.39 -10.72
CA VAL A 338 2.39 9.68 -10.09
C VAL A 338 1.58 9.94 -8.81
N TYR A 339 0.51 9.18 -8.52
CA TYR A 339 -0.30 9.37 -7.28
C TYR A 339 0.05 8.43 -6.12
N SER A 340 0.82 7.37 -6.37
CA SER A 340 1.44 6.51 -5.36
C SER A 340 2.33 7.30 -4.38
N ILE A 341 2.88 8.42 -4.86
CA ILE A 341 3.92 9.26 -4.24
C ILE A 341 3.48 9.90 -2.91
N VAL A 342 2.18 10.03 -2.66
CA VAL A 342 1.66 10.70 -1.44
C VAL A 342 1.29 9.70 -0.33
N LEU A 343 1.29 8.40 -0.61
CA LEU A 343 0.70 7.38 0.28
C LEU A 343 1.56 6.12 0.51
N ALA A 344 2.71 5.97 -0.15
CA ALA A 344 3.60 4.80 -0.01
C ALA A 344 2.88 3.44 -0.21
N GLU A 345 1.93 3.39 -1.15
CA GLU A 345 1.05 2.24 -1.39
C GLU A 345 1.15 1.75 -2.84
N TYR A 346 1.05 0.43 -3.03
CA TYR A 346 0.99 -0.19 -4.36
C TYR A 346 -0.13 0.45 -5.21
N PRO A 347 0.16 0.89 -6.45
CA PRO A 347 -0.84 1.56 -7.28
C PRO A 347 -1.86 0.56 -7.87
N GLY A 348 -3.11 1.01 -7.96
CA GLY A 348 -4.22 0.26 -8.54
C GLY A 348 -4.51 0.62 -10.00
N PRO A 349 -5.53 0.00 -10.63
CA PRO A 349 -6.04 0.40 -11.94
C PRO A 349 -6.73 1.78 -11.95
N ASP A 350 -6.38 2.66 -12.90
CA ASP A 350 -6.91 4.03 -12.97
C ASP A 350 -8.08 4.21 -13.94
N ALA A 351 -8.95 5.18 -13.66
CA ALA A 351 -9.87 5.75 -14.63
C ALA A 351 -9.79 7.28 -14.67
N VAL A 352 -9.21 7.80 -15.77
CA VAL A 352 -9.01 9.23 -16.00
C VAL A 352 -10.11 9.82 -16.89
N TYR A 353 -10.66 10.96 -16.49
CA TYR A 353 -11.61 11.79 -17.25
C TYR A 353 -11.11 13.24 -17.30
N SER A 354 -11.59 14.06 -18.23
CA SER A 354 -11.25 15.48 -18.29
C SER A 354 -12.49 16.39 -18.32
N PHE A 355 -12.32 17.65 -17.96
CA PHE A 355 -13.34 18.70 -18.01
C PHE A 355 -12.68 20.06 -18.25
N THR A 356 -13.00 20.71 -19.36
CA THR A 356 -12.58 22.08 -19.61
C THR A 356 -13.69 23.03 -19.19
N SER A 357 -13.40 23.91 -18.23
CA SER A 357 -14.40 24.85 -17.72
C SER A 357 -14.60 26.02 -18.70
N PRO A 358 -15.80 26.25 -19.26
CA PRO A 358 -16.03 27.35 -20.20
C PRO A 358 -15.89 28.75 -19.57
N THR A 359 -16.13 28.90 -18.28
CA THR A 359 -16.12 30.17 -17.53
C THR A 359 -15.65 29.95 -16.10
N ALA A 360 -15.26 31.02 -15.40
CA ALA A 360 -15.03 30.92 -13.95
C ALA A 360 -16.33 30.53 -13.24
N GLN A 361 -16.36 29.35 -12.60
CA GLN A 361 -17.58 28.78 -12.02
C GLN A 361 -17.24 27.77 -10.90
N ARG A 362 -18.16 27.57 -9.97
CA ARG A 362 -18.10 26.45 -9.01
C ARG A 362 -18.41 25.15 -9.76
N VAL A 363 -17.63 24.11 -9.50
CA VAL A 363 -17.83 22.77 -10.03
C VAL A 363 -17.91 21.79 -8.86
N THR A 364 -19.00 21.02 -8.80
CA THR A 364 -19.18 19.89 -7.88
C THR A 364 -19.18 18.60 -8.68
N ILE A 365 -18.24 17.71 -8.36
CA ILE A 365 -18.21 16.34 -8.81
C ILE A 365 -18.97 15.50 -7.79
N ASN A 366 -19.89 14.65 -8.25
CA ASN A 366 -20.54 13.65 -7.43
C ASN A 366 -20.17 12.27 -7.99
N THR A 367 -19.38 11.50 -7.26
CA THR A 367 -18.98 10.15 -7.67
C THR A 367 -19.63 9.12 -6.77
N SER A 368 -20.47 8.25 -7.34
CA SER A 368 -21.04 7.10 -6.65
C SER A 368 -20.25 5.84 -7.02
N MET A 369 -19.73 5.15 -6.02
CA MET A 369 -18.91 3.96 -6.16
C MET A 369 -19.77 2.69 -6.15
N GLY A 370 -19.41 1.70 -6.95
CA GLY A 370 -20.02 0.38 -6.95
C GLY A 370 -19.59 -0.47 -5.76
N SER A 371 -20.37 -1.49 -5.42
CA SER A 371 -20.15 -2.32 -4.22
C SER A 371 -18.91 -3.22 -4.26
N SER A 372 -18.20 -3.30 -5.38
CA SER A 372 -16.93 -4.02 -5.48
C SER A 372 -15.71 -3.17 -5.12
N PHE A 373 -15.87 -1.84 -5.02
CA PHE A 373 -14.76 -0.91 -4.87
C PHE A 373 -14.62 -0.53 -3.40
N LEU A 374 -13.60 -1.08 -2.72
CA LEU A 374 -13.55 -1.11 -1.26
C LEU A 374 -12.86 0.11 -0.65
N ARG A 375 -11.81 0.64 -1.30
CA ARG A 375 -11.03 1.78 -0.80
C ARG A 375 -10.75 2.84 -1.89
N PRO A 376 -11.78 3.31 -2.60
CA PRO A 376 -11.61 4.21 -3.74
C PRO A 376 -11.01 5.56 -3.35
N ARG A 377 -10.16 6.11 -4.23
CA ARG A 377 -9.60 7.46 -4.15
C ARG A 377 -10.14 8.31 -5.30
N LEU A 378 -10.28 9.61 -5.08
CA LEU A 378 -10.67 10.58 -6.12
C LEU A 378 -9.75 11.80 -6.07
N PHE A 379 -9.12 12.12 -7.19
CA PHE A 379 -8.24 13.28 -7.37
C PHE A 379 -8.80 14.22 -8.45
N VAL A 380 -8.63 15.53 -8.23
CA VAL A 380 -8.93 16.60 -9.19
C VAL A 380 -7.66 17.40 -9.44
N ILE A 381 -7.27 17.51 -10.70
CA ILE A 381 -5.94 17.99 -11.10
C ILE A 381 -6.10 19.08 -12.16
N GLU A 382 -5.45 20.23 -11.98
CA GLU A 382 -5.42 21.29 -12.99
C GLU A 382 -4.36 20.98 -14.07
N GLU A 383 -4.73 21.11 -15.34
CA GLU A 383 -3.79 20.98 -16.45
C GLU A 383 -2.90 22.22 -16.56
N ALA A 384 -1.59 22.06 -16.32
CA ALA A 384 -0.61 23.11 -16.51
C ALA A 384 0.27 22.80 -17.73
N GLY A 385 -0.10 23.35 -18.90
CA GLY A 385 0.71 23.24 -20.12
C GLY A 385 0.84 21.82 -20.68
N GLY A 386 -0.21 20.98 -20.58
CA GLY A 386 -0.21 19.59 -21.04
C GLY A 386 0.30 18.55 -20.02
N ALA A 387 0.72 18.99 -18.83
CA ALA A 387 1.21 18.11 -17.77
C ALA A 387 0.21 17.95 -16.62
N CYS A 388 0.09 16.71 -16.13
CA CYS A 388 -0.76 16.31 -15.01
C CYS A 388 0.13 15.88 -13.83
N LYS A 389 0.56 16.84 -12.99
CA LYS A 389 1.52 16.62 -11.90
C LYS A 389 0.82 16.58 -10.53
N PRO A 390 1.39 15.94 -9.48
CA PRO A 390 0.79 15.92 -8.13
C PRO A 390 0.64 17.32 -7.54
N ALA A 391 1.61 18.20 -7.84
CA ALA A 391 1.59 19.61 -7.43
C ALA A 391 0.38 20.40 -7.98
N ASN A 392 -0.31 19.88 -8.99
CA ASN A 392 -1.51 20.49 -9.57
C ASN A 392 -2.82 19.88 -9.02
N THR A 393 -2.76 18.97 -8.05
CA THR A 393 -3.95 18.39 -7.42
C THR A 393 -4.64 19.44 -6.55
N ILE A 394 -5.78 19.96 -7.02
CA ILE A 394 -6.55 21.02 -6.36
C ILE A 394 -7.63 20.48 -5.41
N ALA A 395 -7.99 19.19 -5.52
CA ALA A 395 -8.83 18.51 -4.54
C ALA A 395 -8.51 17.01 -4.49
N ARG A 396 -8.60 16.43 -3.30
CA ARG A 396 -8.45 15.00 -3.02
C ARG A 396 -9.59 14.56 -2.12
N TRP A 397 -10.11 13.37 -2.35
CA TRP A 397 -10.95 12.66 -1.40
C TRP A 397 -10.39 11.26 -1.12
N THR A 398 -10.37 10.90 0.15
CA THR A 398 -9.94 9.60 0.68
C THR A 398 -11.01 9.12 1.68
N PRO A 399 -11.27 7.80 1.77
CA PRO A 399 -12.40 7.29 2.54
C PRO A 399 -12.25 7.49 4.05
N THR A 400 -13.33 7.96 4.68
CA THR A 400 -13.58 7.85 6.12
C THR A 400 -14.77 6.91 6.34
N SER A 401 -14.81 6.21 7.48
CA SER A 401 -15.92 5.31 7.82
C SER A 401 -16.98 6.05 8.65
N PRO A 402 -18.29 5.94 8.34
CA PRO A 402 -18.89 5.27 7.18
C PRO A 402 -18.84 6.11 5.89
N LEU A 403 -18.81 5.44 4.73
CA LEU A 403 -18.65 6.05 3.41
C LEU A 403 -19.88 6.89 2.99
N PRO A 404 -19.73 8.20 2.69
CA PRO A 404 -20.77 8.98 2.03
C PRO A 404 -20.93 8.56 0.56
N ASN A 405 -22.17 8.36 0.11
CA ASN A 405 -22.50 8.02 -1.29
C ASN A 405 -23.70 8.87 -1.77
N PRO A 406 -23.57 9.73 -2.80
CA PRO A 406 -22.35 10.02 -3.57
C PRO A 406 -21.26 10.70 -2.75
N ILE A 407 -20.02 10.64 -3.24
CA ILE A 407 -18.87 11.40 -2.75
C ILE A 407 -18.87 12.78 -3.45
N PRO A 408 -19.08 13.89 -2.73
CA PRO A 408 -19.09 15.23 -3.31
C PRO A 408 -17.72 15.91 -3.19
N VAL A 409 -17.10 16.28 -4.31
CA VAL A 409 -15.87 17.11 -4.35
C VAL A 409 -16.20 18.42 -5.06
N THR A 410 -16.07 19.55 -4.35
CA THR A 410 -16.42 20.88 -4.90
C THR A 410 -15.23 21.82 -4.91
N PHE A 411 -14.96 22.43 -6.06
CA PHE A 411 -13.88 23.39 -6.28
C PHE A 411 -14.33 24.57 -7.16
N ASN A 412 -13.55 25.65 -7.21
CA ASN A 412 -13.75 26.74 -8.17
C ASN A 412 -12.87 26.48 -9.40
N ALA A 413 -13.49 26.30 -10.56
CA ALA A 413 -12.81 26.14 -11.83
C ALA A 413 -12.66 27.51 -12.52
N GLU A 414 -11.46 27.87 -12.94
CA GLU A 414 -11.21 29.05 -13.78
C GLU A 414 -11.67 28.81 -15.22
N GLY A 415 -12.11 29.87 -15.90
CA GLY A 415 -12.56 29.78 -17.29
C GLY A 415 -11.40 29.55 -18.26
N GLY A 416 -11.56 28.58 -19.16
CA GLY A 416 -10.59 28.18 -20.17
C GLY A 416 -9.58 27.13 -19.69
N LYS A 417 -9.55 26.78 -18.40
CA LYS A 417 -8.67 25.73 -17.86
C LYS A 417 -9.30 24.34 -17.99
N THR A 418 -8.45 23.34 -18.20
CA THR A 418 -8.82 21.92 -18.17
C THR A 418 -8.46 21.32 -16.83
N TYR A 419 -9.33 20.44 -16.33
CA TYR A 419 -9.17 19.69 -15.11
C TYR A 419 -9.28 18.20 -15.43
N TYR A 420 -8.43 17.38 -14.84
CA TYR A 420 -8.46 15.93 -14.93
C TYR A 420 -9.00 15.35 -13.63
N PHE A 421 -9.85 14.33 -13.76
CA PHE A 421 -10.42 13.59 -12.65
C PHE A 421 -9.89 12.16 -12.70
N VAL A 422 -9.24 11.74 -11.63
CA VAL A 422 -8.65 10.40 -11.53
C VAL A 422 -9.41 9.64 -10.45
N VAL A 423 -10.04 8.53 -10.84
CA VAL A 423 -10.57 7.54 -9.92
C VAL A 423 -9.58 6.38 -9.87
N ASP A 424 -9.09 6.08 -8.67
CA ASP A 424 -7.96 5.20 -8.41
C ASP A 424 -8.27 4.29 -7.20
N GLY A 425 -7.63 3.14 -7.14
CA GLY A 425 -7.84 2.11 -6.12
C GLY A 425 -6.62 1.92 -5.21
N ARG A 426 -6.86 1.52 -3.96
CA ARG A 426 -5.80 1.40 -2.93
C ARG A 426 -4.90 0.16 -3.09
N GLY A 427 -4.79 -0.40 -4.29
CA GLY A 427 -3.98 -1.58 -4.60
C GLY A 427 -4.42 -2.29 -5.88
N ALA A 428 -3.59 -3.23 -6.36
CA ALA A 428 -3.82 -3.97 -7.60
C ALA A 428 -5.13 -4.79 -7.63
N SER A 429 -5.72 -5.10 -6.47
CA SER A 429 -6.99 -5.82 -6.31
C SER A 429 -8.18 -4.94 -5.94
N ASP A 430 -7.99 -3.63 -5.70
CA ASP A 430 -9.06 -2.70 -5.34
C ASP A 430 -9.55 -1.96 -6.59
N PHE A 431 -10.49 -2.55 -7.31
CA PHE A 431 -11.04 -1.99 -8.54
C PHE A 431 -12.56 -2.19 -8.64
N GLY A 432 -13.22 -1.38 -9.45
CA GLY A 432 -14.66 -1.49 -9.62
C GLY A 432 -15.28 -0.50 -10.59
N THR A 433 -16.60 -0.63 -10.69
CA THR A 433 -17.44 0.30 -11.44
C THR A 433 -17.84 1.50 -10.58
N PHE A 434 -18.07 2.63 -11.22
CA PHE A 434 -18.55 3.85 -10.59
C PHE A 434 -19.40 4.68 -11.56
N THR A 435 -20.09 5.70 -11.05
CA THR A 435 -20.73 6.72 -11.87
C THR A 435 -20.30 8.11 -11.42
N ILE A 436 -19.84 8.93 -12.37
CA ILE A 436 -19.44 10.32 -12.13
C ILE A 436 -20.49 11.29 -12.70
N GLY A 437 -20.83 12.31 -11.91
CA GLY A 437 -21.63 13.46 -12.30
C GLY A 437 -20.89 14.77 -12.02
N VAL A 438 -21.13 15.79 -12.84
CA VAL A 438 -20.51 17.11 -12.74
C VAL A 438 -21.61 18.17 -12.80
N SER A 439 -21.91 18.81 -11.67
CA SER A 439 -22.83 19.95 -11.60
C SER A 439 -22.03 21.25 -11.48
N CYS A 440 -22.38 22.25 -12.28
CA CYS A 440 -21.76 23.57 -12.27
C CYS A 440 -22.72 24.63 -11.74
N ALA A 441 -22.20 25.58 -10.97
CA ALA A 441 -22.93 26.73 -10.44
C ALA A 441 -22.05 28.00 -10.54
N ALA A 442 -22.62 29.19 -10.29
CA ALA A 442 -21.81 30.40 -10.24
C ALA A 442 -20.67 30.26 -9.19
N ALA A 443 -19.47 30.76 -9.53
CA ALA A 443 -18.37 30.88 -8.58
C ALA A 443 -18.76 31.83 -7.44
N CYS A 444 -18.16 31.63 -6.26
CA CYS A 444 -18.35 32.55 -5.14
C CYS A 444 -17.76 33.93 -5.42
N ALA A 445 -18.29 34.95 -4.75
CA ALA A 445 -17.68 36.27 -4.76
C ALA A 445 -16.27 36.21 -4.12
N ALA A 446 -15.40 37.16 -4.46
CA ALA A 446 -14.01 37.18 -3.99
C ALA A 446 -13.85 37.33 -2.45
N ASN A 447 -14.95 37.57 -1.74
CA ASN A 447 -15.04 37.72 -0.28
C ASN A 447 -15.86 36.59 0.39
N GLU A 448 -16.15 35.51 -0.33
CA GLU A 448 -16.93 34.36 0.12
C GLU A 448 -16.12 33.07 -0.02
N VAL A 449 -16.26 32.18 0.97
CA VAL A 449 -15.62 30.86 0.98
C VAL A 449 -16.61 29.81 0.47
N ASN A 450 -16.08 28.80 -0.21
CA ASN A 450 -16.86 27.69 -0.73
C ASN A 450 -17.10 26.65 0.37
N CYS A 451 -18.26 26.72 1.04
CA CYS A 451 -18.68 25.74 2.03
C CYS A 451 -19.57 24.65 1.40
N PRO A 452 -19.72 23.46 2.03
CA PRO A 452 -20.53 22.36 1.49
C PRO A 452 -21.99 22.72 1.19
N THR A 453 -22.52 23.73 1.89
CA THR A 453 -23.90 24.23 1.76
C THR A 453 -24.06 25.40 0.78
N GLY A 454 -22.97 26.04 0.33
CA GLY A 454 -23.04 27.22 -0.53
C GLY A 454 -21.83 28.17 -0.42
N CYS A 455 -21.94 29.36 -1.01
CA CYS A 455 -20.98 30.43 -0.74
C CYS A 455 -21.31 31.09 0.59
N ALA A 456 -20.31 31.21 1.47
CA ALA A 456 -20.48 31.75 2.80
C ALA A 456 -19.50 32.89 3.06
N ALA A 457 -20.00 34.02 3.55
CA ALA A 457 -19.16 35.13 4.00
C ALA A 457 -18.80 34.90 5.47
N LEU A 458 -17.77 34.06 5.73
CA LEU A 458 -17.38 33.61 7.08
C LEU A 458 -17.32 34.70 8.17
N PRO A 459 -16.91 35.96 7.91
CA PRO A 459 -16.90 37.01 8.93
C PRO A 459 -18.28 37.52 9.38
N SER A 460 -19.36 37.11 8.72
CA SER A 460 -20.71 37.68 8.88
C SER A 460 -21.87 36.69 8.71
N ASP A 461 -21.60 35.46 8.26
CA ASP A 461 -22.62 34.41 8.07
C ASP A 461 -22.85 33.64 9.39
N PRO A 462 -24.03 33.72 10.03
CA PRO A 462 -24.31 33.01 11.28
C PRO A 462 -24.24 31.48 11.18
N PHE A 463 -24.36 30.90 9.99
CA PHE A 463 -24.33 29.44 9.76
C PHE A 463 -22.93 28.91 9.42
N ASN A 464 -21.95 29.80 9.20
CA ASN A 464 -20.58 29.48 8.80
C ASN A 464 -19.58 30.46 9.47
N CYS A 465 -19.80 30.82 10.72
CA CYS A 465 -19.11 31.95 11.33
C CYS A 465 -17.64 31.62 11.63
N GLY A 466 -16.71 32.27 10.93
CA GLY A 466 -15.27 31.98 11.03
C GLY A 466 -14.83 30.64 10.42
N GLY A 467 -15.74 29.79 9.97
CA GLY A 467 -15.46 28.49 9.38
C GLY A 467 -16.73 27.81 8.84
N CYS A 468 -16.58 27.01 7.79
CA CYS A 468 -17.73 26.31 7.18
C CYS A 468 -18.41 25.36 8.18
N GLY A 469 -19.73 25.46 8.30
CA GLY A 469 -20.54 24.66 9.24
C GLY A 469 -20.53 25.14 10.69
N ASN A 470 -19.86 26.26 11.01
CA ASN A 470 -19.85 26.83 12.36
C ASN A 470 -21.12 27.66 12.61
N ASP A 471 -22.22 26.97 12.93
CA ASP A 471 -23.55 27.56 13.17
C ASP A 471 -23.68 28.13 14.61
N CYS A 472 -23.73 29.45 14.70
CA CYS A 472 -23.82 30.16 15.98
C CYS A 472 -25.11 29.91 16.76
N ALA A 473 -26.21 29.52 16.11
CA ALA A 473 -27.47 29.19 16.79
C ALA A 473 -27.46 27.76 17.35
N ALA A 474 -26.69 26.85 16.74
CA ALA A 474 -26.50 25.48 17.24
C ALA A 474 -25.53 25.41 18.43
N LEU A 475 -24.59 26.37 18.52
CA LEU A 475 -23.53 26.39 19.54
C LEU A 475 -23.89 27.13 20.83
N LEU A 476 -24.95 27.95 20.83
CA LEU A 476 -25.33 28.80 21.97
C LEU A 476 -26.73 28.43 22.50
N PRO A 477 -26.88 28.00 23.77
CA PRO A 477 -28.17 27.55 24.28
C PRO A 477 -29.18 28.70 24.47
N ASN A 478 -30.45 28.41 24.16
CA ASN A 478 -31.62 29.31 24.32
C ASN A 478 -31.54 30.64 23.54
N VAL A 479 -30.87 30.66 22.38
CA VAL A 479 -30.70 31.85 21.53
C VAL A 479 -31.64 31.81 20.33
N ALA A 480 -32.64 32.71 20.31
CA ALA A 480 -33.58 32.86 19.19
C ALA A 480 -32.95 33.47 17.93
N THR A 481 -32.01 34.41 18.09
CA THR A 481 -31.27 35.01 16.98
C THR A 481 -29.81 35.13 17.35
N ALA A 482 -28.97 34.29 16.74
CA ALA A 482 -27.52 34.43 16.78
C ALA A 482 -27.03 35.40 15.69
N THR A 483 -25.84 35.96 15.90
CA THR A 483 -25.14 36.83 14.97
C THR A 483 -23.72 36.35 14.77
N CYS A 484 -23.13 36.71 13.63
CA CYS A 484 -21.70 36.53 13.38
C CYS A 484 -21.07 37.89 13.09
N ALA A 485 -19.97 38.19 13.76
CA ALA A 485 -19.18 39.40 13.51
C ALA A 485 -17.69 39.11 13.67
N SER A 486 -16.89 39.44 12.65
CA SER A 486 -15.43 39.27 12.67
C SER A 486 -14.98 37.84 13.03
N ASN A 487 -15.67 36.83 12.47
CA ASN A 487 -15.44 35.39 12.71
C ASN A 487 -15.82 34.89 14.12
N ALA A 488 -16.54 35.69 14.92
CA ALA A 488 -17.04 35.28 16.24
C ALA A 488 -18.56 35.29 16.32
N CYS A 489 -19.12 34.28 16.99
CA CYS A 489 -20.55 34.18 17.29
C CYS A 489 -20.95 35.16 18.40
N GLY A 490 -22.18 35.68 18.32
CA GLY A 490 -22.77 36.56 19.32
C GLY A 490 -24.28 36.42 19.41
N ILE A 491 -24.86 36.93 20.48
CA ILE A 491 -26.30 36.86 20.78
C ILE A 491 -26.96 38.18 20.34
N ALA A 492 -28.00 38.13 19.50
CA ALA A 492 -28.86 39.29 19.24
C ALA A 492 -30.15 39.26 20.06
N THR A 493 -30.78 38.09 20.20
CA THR A 493 -31.98 37.90 21.03
C THR A 493 -32.03 36.50 21.61
N CYS A 494 -32.39 36.40 22.89
CA CYS A 494 -32.73 35.15 23.56
C CYS A 494 -34.09 34.60 23.14
N ASP A 495 -34.31 33.31 23.39
CA ASP A 495 -35.63 32.69 23.32
C ASP A 495 -36.63 33.30 24.30
N ALA A 496 -37.91 33.22 23.95
CA ALA A 496 -38.97 33.85 24.72
C ALA A 496 -39.09 33.27 26.14
N GLY A 497 -38.64 34.04 27.13
CA GLY A 497 -38.58 33.63 28.53
C GLY A 497 -37.17 33.39 29.06
N PHE A 498 -36.14 33.46 28.20
CA PHE A 498 -34.74 33.43 28.60
C PHE A 498 -34.09 34.81 28.47
N GLY A 499 -33.04 35.03 29.25
CA GLY A 499 -32.23 36.26 29.23
C GLY A 499 -30.75 35.92 29.42
N ASP A 500 -29.93 36.69 28.72
CA ASP A 500 -28.49 36.83 28.97
C ASP A 500 -28.32 37.85 30.11
N CYS A 501 -28.13 37.36 31.34
CA CYS A 501 -28.11 38.20 32.54
C CYS A 501 -26.69 38.46 33.09
N ASP A 502 -25.67 37.73 32.63
CA ASP A 502 -24.25 37.97 32.94
C ASP A 502 -23.47 38.65 31.79
N THR A 503 -24.09 38.83 30.62
CA THR A 503 -23.55 39.41 29.38
C THR A 503 -22.47 38.56 28.69
N SER A 504 -22.40 37.27 29.01
CA SER A 504 -21.41 36.33 28.49
C SER A 504 -21.95 35.53 27.30
N VAL A 505 -21.49 35.90 26.11
CA VAL A 505 -21.73 35.16 24.85
C VAL A 505 -21.25 33.70 24.86
N ALA A 506 -20.46 33.25 25.86
CA ALA A 506 -19.94 31.89 25.92
C ALA A 506 -20.95 30.85 26.45
N ASN A 507 -21.98 31.28 27.19
CA ASN A 507 -22.98 30.41 27.84
C ASN A 507 -24.41 30.62 27.31
N GLY A 508 -24.58 31.36 26.21
CA GLY A 508 -25.88 31.58 25.58
C GLY A 508 -26.78 32.48 26.41
N CYS A 509 -28.08 32.21 26.41
CA CYS A 509 -29.05 32.88 27.28
C CYS A 509 -29.36 31.97 28.47
N GLU A 510 -28.60 32.15 29.54
CA GLU A 510 -28.47 31.21 30.65
C GLU A 510 -29.63 31.27 31.67
N THR A 511 -30.31 32.42 31.78
CA THR A 511 -31.28 32.66 32.85
C THR A 511 -32.73 32.54 32.38
N ASN A 512 -33.50 31.64 32.99
CA ASN A 512 -34.94 31.52 32.76
C ASN A 512 -35.74 32.60 33.54
N THR A 513 -36.12 33.67 32.84
CA THR A 513 -36.89 34.80 33.39
C THR A 513 -38.36 34.48 33.71
N GLN A 514 -38.88 33.32 33.29
CA GLN A 514 -40.27 32.92 33.59
C GLN A 514 -40.44 32.38 35.03
N THR A 515 -39.35 31.85 35.61
CA THR A 515 -39.36 31.08 36.86
C THR A 515 -38.29 31.51 37.87
N SER A 516 -37.23 32.21 37.45
CA SER A 516 -36.17 32.71 38.33
C SER A 516 -36.71 33.76 39.31
N PHE A 517 -36.58 33.49 40.61
CA PHE A 517 -36.95 34.44 41.67
C PHE A 517 -36.18 35.77 41.57
N GLU A 518 -34.91 35.73 41.12
CA GLU A 518 -34.01 36.88 41.06
C GLU A 518 -34.10 37.66 39.73
N ASN A 519 -34.69 37.06 38.69
CA ASN A 519 -34.72 37.58 37.32
C ASN A 519 -36.13 37.51 36.70
N CYS A 520 -37.16 37.77 37.50
CA CYS A 520 -38.54 37.51 37.11
C CYS A 520 -39.04 38.52 36.06
N GLY A 521 -39.35 38.02 34.86
CA GLY A 521 -39.79 38.82 33.71
C GLY A 521 -38.69 39.64 33.02
N SER A 522 -37.53 39.80 33.67
CA SER A 522 -36.32 40.42 33.11
C SER A 522 -35.12 40.18 34.04
N CYS A 523 -33.90 40.19 33.49
CA CYS A 523 -32.67 40.14 34.27
C CYS A 523 -32.63 41.18 35.40
N ASN A 524 -32.09 40.78 36.56
CA ASN A 524 -31.96 41.59 37.78
C ASN A 524 -33.30 42.15 38.32
N HIS A 525 -34.39 41.39 38.18
CA HIS A 525 -35.72 41.73 38.71
C HIS A 525 -36.18 40.74 39.79
N PRO A 526 -35.67 40.87 41.04
CA PRO A 526 -36.04 39.97 42.13
C PRO A 526 -37.46 40.24 42.65
N CYS A 527 -38.21 39.17 42.92
CA CYS A 527 -39.53 39.27 43.56
C CYS A 527 -39.43 39.70 45.04
N GLN A 528 -40.50 40.29 45.59
CA GLN A 528 -40.49 40.67 47.01
C GLN A 528 -40.72 39.48 47.93
N ALA A 529 -40.32 39.61 49.21
CA ALA A 529 -40.48 38.56 50.20
C ALA A 529 -41.95 38.10 50.33
N GLY A 530 -42.21 36.80 50.13
CA GLY A 530 -43.55 36.22 50.07
C GLY A 530 -44.24 36.28 48.70
N GLN A 531 -43.50 36.66 47.66
CA GLN A 531 -43.89 36.47 46.26
C GLN A 531 -43.02 35.41 45.59
N VAL A 532 -43.55 34.84 44.51
CA VAL A 532 -42.93 33.78 43.70
C VAL A 532 -42.97 34.21 42.23
N CYS A 533 -41.96 33.83 41.44
CA CYS A 533 -41.98 34.11 40.01
C CYS A 533 -42.83 33.07 39.28
N GLN A 534 -43.92 33.50 38.64
CA GLN A 534 -44.78 32.63 37.85
C GLN A 534 -45.08 33.28 36.50
N ALA A 535 -44.62 32.65 35.41
CA ALA A 535 -44.75 33.16 34.04
C ALA A 535 -44.26 34.61 33.88
N GLY A 536 -43.08 34.90 34.46
CA GLY A 536 -42.42 36.21 34.36
C GLY A 536 -43.09 37.32 35.17
N VAL A 537 -43.99 36.98 36.09
CA VAL A 537 -44.66 37.93 36.98
C VAL A 537 -44.52 37.48 38.43
N CYS A 538 -44.12 38.40 39.31
CA CYS A 538 -44.10 38.16 40.76
C CYS A 538 -45.53 38.12 41.32
N VAL A 539 -46.00 36.94 41.70
CA VAL A 539 -47.35 36.71 42.25
C VAL A 539 -47.29 36.38 43.74
N SER A 540 -48.35 36.69 44.48
CA SER A 540 -48.44 36.41 45.92
C SER A 540 -48.88 34.96 46.18
N GLY A 541 -47.95 34.03 45.98
CA GLY A 541 -48.18 32.58 46.05
C GLY A 541 -48.72 31.97 44.75
N CYS A 542 -48.52 30.67 44.60
CA CYS A 542 -48.85 29.95 43.38
C CYS A 542 -50.35 29.80 43.13
N THR A 543 -50.76 29.87 41.86
CA THR A 543 -52.14 29.58 41.46
C THR A 543 -52.36 28.06 41.36
N PRO A 544 -53.33 27.47 42.09
CA PRO A 544 -53.60 26.04 42.01
C PRO A 544 -53.87 25.57 40.57
N PRO A 545 -53.35 24.40 40.14
CA PRO A 545 -52.81 23.31 40.96
C PRO A 545 -51.33 23.43 41.37
N LEU A 546 -50.62 24.49 40.97
CA LEU A 546 -49.19 24.66 41.24
C LEU A 546 -48.89 24.80 42.74
N VAL A 547 -47.75 24.28 43.17
CA VAL A 547 -47.26 24.31 44.56
C VAL A 547 -46.07 25.26 44.66
N ASP A 548 -45.98 26.01 45.77
CA ASP A 548 -44.81 26.85 46.09
C ASP A 548 -43.70 25.99 46.68
N CYS A 549 -42.62 25.82 45.91
CA CYS A 549 -41.44 25.07 46.30
C CYS A 549 -40.25 26.03 46.40
N GLY A 550 -40.23 26.81 47.48
CA GLY A 550 -39.09 27.64 47.87
C GLY A 550 -38.91 28.94 47.08
N GLY A 551 -39.95 29.48 46.44
CA GLY A 551 -39.87 30.73 45.67
C GLY A 551 -40.29 30.61 44.20
N SER A 552 -40.54 29.39 43.71
CA SER A 552 -41.01 29.12 42.34
C SER A 552 -42.24 28.20 42.35
N CYS A 553 -43.07 28.31 41.32
CA CYS A 553 -44.33 27.59 41.20
C CYS A 553 -44.21 26.40 40.26
N VAL A 554 -44.37 25.19 40.80
CA VAL A 554 -44.09 23.93 40.10
C VAL A 554 -45.32 23.02 40.07
N ASP A 555 -45.47 22.25 38.99
CA ASP A 555 -46.59 21.32 38.82
C ASP A 555 -46.22 19.92 39.28
N THR A 556 -46.44 19.64 40.57
CA THR A 556 -46.13 18.33 41.18
C THR A 556 -46.83 17.12 40.55
N GLN A 557 -47.73 17.29 39.56
CA GLN A 557 -48.36 16.20 38.82
C GLN A 557 -47.56 15.74 37.59
N THR A 558 -46.74 16.62 37.01
CA THR A 558 -46.04 16.41 35.72
C THR A 558 -44.60 16.92 35.67
N ASP A 559 -44.20 17.80 36.59
CA ASP A 559 -42.84 18.33 36.71
C ASP A 559 -41.91 17.22 37.23
N LEU A 560 -40.86 16.93 36.46
CA LEU A 560 -39.93 15.84 36.74
C LEU A 560 -39.05 16.11 37.98
N ALA A 561 -38.75 17.38 38.26
CA ALA A 561 -37.95 17.79 39.41
C ALA A 561 -38.77 17.89 40.72
N HIS A 562 -40.10 17.79 40.64
CA HIS A 562 -41.03 18.01 41.76
C HIS A 562 -42.16 16.97 41.79
N CYS A 563 -41.91 15.76 41.30
CA CYS A 563 -42.94 14.76 41.08
C CYS A 563 -43.51 14.22 42.41
N GLY A 564 -44.78 14.53 42.68
CA GLY A 564 -45.46 14.19 43.92
C GLY A 564 -45.16 15.11 45.11
N GLY A 565 -44.25 16.09 44.98
CA GLY A 565 -43.94 17.06 46.04
C GLY A 565 -42.75 17.98 45.74
N CYS A 566 -42.59 19.03 46.55
CA CYS A 566 -41.42 19.92 46.46
C CYS A 566 -40.12 19.17 46.70
N ASP A 567 -39.08 19.51 45.92
CA ASP A 567 -37.76 18.88 45.97
C ASP A 567 -37.82 17.35 45.97
N GLN A 568 -38.78 16.79 45.22
CA GLN A 568 -38.89 15.36 44.91
C GLN A 568 -38.61 15.16 43.41
N PRO A 569 -37.35 15.32 42.96
CA PRO A 569 -37.00 14.91 41.62
C PRO A 569 -37.26 13.42 41.50
N CYS A 570 -37.79 13.00 40.35
CA CYS A 570 -37.57 11.64 39.94
C CYS A 570 -36.03 11.44 39.84
N ALA A 571 -35.58 10.33 40.42
CA ALA A 571 -34.20 9.90 40.38
C ALA A 571 -34.18 8.36 40.42
N ARG A 572 -34.12 7.77 39.23
CA ARG A 572 -33.98 6.35 38.92
C ARG A 572 -32.60 6.19 38.30
N GLU A 573 -31.79 5.26 38.79
CA GLU A 573 -30.47 5.03 38.20
C GLU A 573 -30.62 4.57 36.74
N HIS A 574 -29.90 5.26 35.85
CA HIS A 574 -29.74 4.96 34.43
C HIS A 574 -31.03 4.84 33.59
N ALA A 575 -32.03 5.68 33.88
CA ALA A 575 -33.26 5.71 33.10
C ALA A 575 -33.80 7.12 32.87
N ALA A 576 -34.29 7.37 31.67
CA ALA A 576 -35.21 8.47 31.41
C ALA A 576 -36.53 8.23 32.16
N GLU A 577 -37.10 9.32 32.66
CA GLU A 577 -38.16 9.25 33.66
C GLU A 577 -39.41 9.98 33.19
N SER A 578 -40.56 9.64 33.75
CA SER A 578 -41.79 10.38 33.49
C SER A 578 -42.62 10.54 34.76
N CYS A 579 -42.99 11.79 35.06
CA CYS A 579 -43.93 12.09 36.13
C CYS A 579 -45.37 12.03 35.59
N VAL A 580 -46.15 11.06 36.07
CA VAL A 580 -47.53 10.85 35.62
C VAL A 580 -48.46 10.81 36.83
N ASN A 581 -49.30 11.84 36.99
CA ASN A 581 -50.18 12.04 38.15
C ASN A 581 -49.42 12.06 39.49
N GLY A 582 -48.25 12.70 39.53
CA GLY A 582 -47.42 12.81 40.73
C GLY A 582 -46.76 11.50 41.18
N VAL A 583 -46.57 10.55 40.25
CA VAL A 583 -45.83 9.30 40.47
C VAL A 583 -44.71 9.18 39.44
N CYS A 584 -43.48 8.97 39.90
CA CYS A 584 -42.32 8.68 39.05
C CYS A 584 -42.44 7.30 38.40
N THR A 585 -42.73 7.29 37.11
CA THR A 585 -42.75 6.09 36.27
C THR A 585 -41.43 5.94 35.50
N LEU A 586 -41.00 4.69 35.29
CA LEU A 586 -39.83 4.38 34.47
C LEU A 586 -40.17 4.63 32.99
N GLY A 587 -39.34 5.42 32.30
CA GLY A 587 -39.40 5.62 30.86
C GLY A 587 -38.50 4.62 30.12
N THR A 588 -37.70 5.12 29.18
CA THR A 588 -36.66 4.35 28.50
C THR A 588 -35.38 4.32 29.33
N CYS A 589 -34.70 3.17 29.41
CA CYS A 589 -33.35 3.13 29.97
C CYS A 589 -32.39 4.03 29.20
N ASP A 590 -31.36 4.52 29.90
CA ASP A 590 -30.23 5.20 29.25
C ASP A 590 -29.47 4.21 28.36
N SER A 591 -28.80 4.74 27.33
CA SER A 591 -28.04 3.91 26.40
C SER A 591 -26.97 3.09 27.13
N GLY A 592 -27.00 1.76 26.96
CA GLY A 592 -26.10 0.84 27.64
C GLY A 592 -26.58 0.34 29.01
N PHE A 593 -27.82 0.64 29.42
CA PHE A 593 -28.41 0.10 30.65
C PHE A 593 -29.75 -0.60 30.40
N GLY A 594 -30.10 -1.56 31.26
CA GLY A 594 -31.31 -2.37 31.15
C GLY A 594 -31.94 -2.66 32.50
N ASN A 595 -33.27 -2.72 32.51
CA ASN A 595 -34.05 -3.22 33.64
C ASN A 595 -34.21 -4.75 33.49
N CYS A 596 -33.39 -5.50 34.22
CA CYS A 596 -33.24 -6.94 34.05
C CYS A 596 -33.99 -7.76 35.11
N ASP A 597 -34.34 -7.16 36.26
CA ASP A 597 -35.22 -7.74 37.27
C ASP A 597 -36.73 -7.47 37.05
N GLN A 598 -37.08 -6.66 36.05
CA GLN A 598 -38.43 -6.17 35.72
C GLN A 598 -39.08 -5.28 36.79
N ASN A 599 -38.28 -4.73 37.71
CA ASN A 599 -38.76 -3.86 38.77
C ASN A 599 -38.53 -2.38 38.41
N ALA A 600 -39.61 -1.69 38.02
CA ALA A 600 -39.57 -0.27 37.66
C ALA A 600 -39.25 0.69 38.83
N THR A 601 -38.98 0.18 40.05
CA THR A 601 -38.73 1.01 41.25
C THR A 601 -37.25 1.26 41.55
N ASN A 602 -36.32 0.50 40.94
CA ASN A 602 -34.86 0.65 41.09
C ASN A 602 -34.14 1.18 39.83
N GLY A 603 -34.85 1.46 38.73
CA GLY A 603 -34.29 2.10 37.54
C GLY A 603 -34.00 1.12 36.42
N CYS A 604 -32.87 1.29 35.74
CA CYS A 604 -32.31 0.30 34.81
C CYS A 604 -30.95 -0.15 35.37
N GLU A 605 -31.03 -1.08 36.30
CA GLU A 605 -30.02 -1.38 37.31
C GLU A 605 -28.81 -2.19 36.82
N GLN A 606 -28.82 -2.66 35.56
CA GLN A 606 -27.71 -3.42 34.98
C GLN A 606 -27.10 -2.73 33.77
N ALA A 607 -25.78 -2.62 33.78
CA ALA A 607 -25.01 -2.19 32.63
C ALA A 607 -24.93 -3.31 31.58
N LEU A 608 -25.29 -2.97 30.34
CA LEU A 608 -25.36 -3.89 29.20
C LEU A 608 -24.00 -4.09 28.48
N ASN A 609 -22.92 -3.62 29.09
CA ASN A 609 -21.53 -3.86 28.70
C ASN A 609 -20.83 -4.89 29.61
N THR A 610 -21.60 -5.68 30.37
CA THR A 610 -21.07 -6.72 31.25
C THR A 610 -21.10 -8.09 30.57
N LEU A 611 -20.18 -8.98 30.96
CA LEU A 611 -20.13 -10.38 30.51
C LEU A 611 -21.43 -11.18 30.70
N GLN A 612 -22.34 -10.73 31.56
CA GLN A 612 -23.60 -11.40 31.91
C GLN A 612 -24.84 -10.76 31.25
N HIS A 613 -24.73 -9.52 30.76
CA HIS A 613 -25.83 -8.73 30.18
C HIS A 613 -25.42 -8.05 28.87
N CYS A 614 -24.59 -8.70 28.05
CA CYS A 614 -23.97 -8.08 26.89
C CYS A 614 -25.01 -7.77 25.80
N GLY A 615 -25.26 -6.48 25.58
CA GLY A 615 -26.24 -5.95 24.62
C GLY A 615 -27.69 -6.06 25.10
N LEU A 616 -28.05 -7.12 25.82
CA LEU A 616 -29.38 -7.34 26.40
C LEU A 616 -29.32 -7.99 27.79
N CYS A 617 -30.37 -7.78 28.57
CA CYS A 617 -30.53 -8.39 29.89
C CYS A 617 -30.41 -9.92 29.85
N ASN A 618 -29.49 -10.46 30.67
CA ASN A 618 -29.20 -11.89 30.82
C ASN A 618 -28.62 -12.56 29.56
N GLN A 619 -28.11 -11.77 28.60
CA GLN A 619 -27.34 -12.28 27.46
C GLN A 619 -25.86 -12.39 27.86
N ALA A 620 -25.44 -13.58 28.27
CA ALA A 620 -24.04 -13.81 28.62
C ALA A 620 -23.15 -13.86 27.36
N CYS A 621 -21.99 -13.21 27.40
CA CYS A 621 -20.96 -13.30 26.35
C CYS A 621 -19.99 -14.43 26.69
N THR A 622 -20.32 -15.64 26.23
CA THR A 622 -19.53 -16.86 26.45
C THR A 622 -19.32 -17.58 25.11
N PRO A 623 -18.39 -17.10 24.26
CA PRO A 623 -18.03 -17.77 23.02
C PRO A 623 -17.48 -19.19 23.29
N THR A 624 -17.70 -20.10 22.35
CA THR A 624 -17.17 -21.48 22.46
C THR A 624 -15.66 -21.47 22.24
N HIS A 625 -14.91 -22.24 23.02
CA HIS A 625 -13.44 -22.34 22.93
C HIS A 625 -12.68 -20.99 22.97
N GLY A 626 -13.28 -19.95 23.57
CA GLY A 626 -12.68 -18.64 23.68
C GLY A 626 -13.13 -17.86 24.91
N THR A 627 -12.38 -16.81 25.24
CA THR A 627 -12.73 -15.84 26.26
C THR A 627 -13.52 -14.69 25.62
N GLY A 628 -14.75 -14.50 26.07
CA GLY A 628 -15.57 -13.37 25.64
C GLY A 628 -15.17 -12.07 26.35
N ASN A 629 -15.47 -10.95 25.71
CA ASN A 629 -15.63 -9.65 26.34
C ASN A 629 -16.85 -8.93 25.75
N CYS A 630 -17.41 -7.97 26.47
CA CYS A 630 -18.50 -7.16 25.96
C CYS A 630 -18.00 -5.75 25.62
N ASP A 631 -17.58 -5.53 24.37
CA ASP A 631 -17.25 -4.20 23.90
C ASP A 631 -18.53 -3.46 23.50
N SER A 632 -18.85 -2.38 24.23
CA SER A 632 -19.90 -1.43 23.87
C SER A 632 -21.29 -2.07 23.61
N GLY A 633 -21.59 -3.19 24.30
CA GLY A 633 -22.83 -3.96 24.12
C GLY A 633 -22.78 -5.04 23.03
N THR A 634 -21.63 -5.24 22.39
CA THR A 634 -21.38 -6.32 21.42
C THR A 634 -20.45 -7.35 22.06
N CYS A 635 -20.80 -8.64 21.96
CA CYS A 635 -19.92 -9.71 22.39
C CYS A 635 -18.77 -9.84 21.38
N VAL A 636 -17.54 -9.89 21.87
CA VAL A 636 -16.31 -10.05 21.08
C VAL A 636 -15.45 -11.16 21.68
N VAL A 637 -14.67 -11.86 20.85
CA VAL A 637 -13.66 -12.82 21.30
C VAL A 637 -12.37 -12.07 21.63
N VAL A 638 -11.78 -12.29 22.81
CA VAL A 638 -10.51 -11.67 23.23
C VAL A 638 -9.33 -12.61 23.03
N SER A 639 -9.53 -13.90 23.30
CA SER A 639 -8.54 -14.94 23.08
C SER A 639 -9.20 -16.30 22.91
N CYS A 640 -8.51 -17.21 22.23
CA CYS A 640 -8.93 -18.58 22.05
C CYS A 640 -8.24 -19.54 23.03
N GLU A 641 -8.88 -20.66 23.33
CA GLU A 641 -8.23 -21.81 23.97
C GLU A 641 -7.10 -22.31 23.07
N ALA A 642 -5.98 -22.74 23.68
CA ALA A 642 -4.80 -23.16 22.91
C ALA A 642 -5.13 -24.30 21.94
N GLY A 643 -4.90 -24.07 20.64
CA GLY A 643 -5.25 -25.00 19.56
C GLY A 643 -6.57 -24.68 18.83
N TYR A 644 -7.25 -23.60 19.22
CA TYR A 644 -8.41 -23.03 18.50
C TYR A 644 -8.11 -21.60 18.03
N GLU A 645 -8.80 -21.17 16.97
CA GLU A 645 -8.73 -19.82 16.42
C GLU A 645 -10.13 -19.39 15.92
N ASP A 646 -10.41 -18.08 15.91
CA ASP A 646 -11.65 -17.47 15.39
C ASP A 646 -11.39 -17.02 13.94
N CYS A 647 -11.84 -17.81 12.96
CA CYS A 647 -11.49 -17.59 11.55
C CYS A 647 -12.51 -16.75 10.78
N ASN A 648 -13.73 -16.64 11.31
CA ASN A 648 -14.81 -15.85 10.69
C ASN A 648 -15.06 -14.51 11.40
N HIS A 649 -14.38 -14.28 12.53
CA HIS A 649 -14.48 -13.12 13.41
C HIS A 649 -15.90 -12.92 14.00
N GLN A 650 -16.61 -14.02 14.29
CA GLN A 650 -17.97 -14.02 14.86
C GLN A 650 -18.00 -14.63 16.27
N ALA A 651 -18.17 -13.73 17.25
CA ALA A 651 -18.32 -14.11 18.66
C ALA A 651 -19.58 -14.94 18.98
N SER A 652 -20.45 -15.23 17.99
CA SER A 652 -21.64 -16.07 18.14
C SER A 652 -21.32 -17.57 18.25
N ASP A 653 -20.29 -18.01 17.55
CA ASP A 653 -19.81 -19.38 17.49
C ASP A 653 -18.47 -19.53 18.25
N GLY A 654 -17.67 -18.47 18.29
CA GLY A 654 -16.44 -18.39 19.08
C GLY A 654 -15.22 -18.80 18.26
N CYS A 655 -14.26 -19.47 18.90
CA CYS A 655 -13.07 -19.97 18.20
C CYS A 655 -13.41 -21.31 17.54
N GLU A 656 -13.93 -21.24 16.31
CA GLU A 656 -14.60 -22.36 15.64
C GLU A 656 -13.64 -23.34 14.96
N ALA A 657 -12.42 -22.90 14.63
CA ALA A 657 -11.43 -23.70 13.93
C ALA A 657 -10.48 -24.42 14.89
N GLN A 658 -10.39 -25.76 14.80
CA GLN A 658 -9.47 -26.56 15.60
C GLN A 658 -8.17 -26.83 14.84
N LEU A 659 -7.17 -25.97 15.03
CA LEU A 659 -5.92 -25.88 14.26
C LEU A 659 -5.12 -27.18 14.19
N ALA A 660 -5.26 -28.06 15.18
CA ALA A 660 -4.50 -29.32 15.25
C ALA A 660 -5.03 -30.45 14.34
N SER A 661 -6.24 -30.31 13.80
CA SER A 661 -6.95 -31.40 13.09
C SER A 661 -7.93 -30.98 12.00
N ASP A 662 -8.29 -29.70 11.88
CA ASP A 662 -9.13 -29.20 10.79
C ASP A 662 -8.30 -29.05 9.50
N PRO A 663 -8.58 -29.81 8.42
CA PRO A 663 -7.86 -29.67 7.16
C PRO A 663 -8.11 -28.34 6.43
N ALA A 664 -9.14 -27.57 6.81
CA ALA A 664 -9.42 -26.25 6.22
C ALA A 664 -8.67 -25.10 6.90
N ASN A 665 -8.20 -25.30 8.14
CA ASN A 665 -7.57 -24.29 8.99
C ASN A 665 -6.38 -24.91 9.75
N CYS A 666 -5.50 -25.61 9.03
CA CYS A 666 -4.47 -26.42 9.67
C CYS A 666 -3.28 -25.56 10.10
N GLY A 667 -3.05 -25.45 11.41
CA GLY A 667 -1.99 -24.64 12.00
C GLY A 667 -2.26 -23.13 12.05
N ALA A 668 -3.08 -22.58 11.15
CA ALA A 668 -3.64 -21.24 11.23
C ALA A 668 -4.92 -21.11 10.38
N CYS A 669 -5.77 -20.14 10.69
CA CYS A 669 -6.96 -19.79 9.91
C CYS A 669 -6.69 -19.66 8.40
N GLY A 670 -7.58 -20.24 7.58
CA GLY A 670 -7.48 -20.22 6.12
C GLY A 670 -6.34 -21.06 5.53
N THR A 671 -5.51 -21.72 6.36
CA THR A 671 -4.45 -22.63 5.91
C THR A 671 -5.05 -23.99 5.55
N ALA A 672 -5.77 -24.01 4.43
CA ALA A 672 -6.39 -25.20 3.90
C ALA A 672 -5.34 -26.13 3.28
N CYS A 673 -5.23 -27.35 3.80
CA CYS A 673 -4.33 -28.36 3.26
C CYS A 673 -4.80 -28.80 1.88
N SER A 674 -3.99 -28.53 0.86
CA SER A 674 -4.27 -28.87 -0.53
C SER A 674 -3.04 -29.53 -1.14
N PHE A 675 -3.20 -30.78 -1.56
CA PHE A 675 -2.15 -31.58 -2.20
C PHE A 675 -2.65 -32.06 -3.57
N PRO A 676 -1.86 -31.93 -4.65
CA PRO A 676 -2.21 -32.49 -5.95
C PRO A 676 -2.53 -34.00 -5.86
N HIS A 677 -3.71 -34.37 -6.35
CA HIS A 677 -4.19 -35.76 -6.42
C HIS A 677 -4.17 -36.54 -5.10
N ALA A 678 -4.37 -35.87 -3.96
CA ALA A 678 -4.40 -36.52 -2.67
C ALA A 678 -5.45 -35.92 -1.73
N THR A 679 -6.07 -36.77 -0.90
CA THR A 679 -6.91 -36.32 0.20
C THR A 679 -6.03 -35.85 1.36
N ALA A 680 -6.17 -34.58 1.72
CA ALA A 680 -5.40 -33.95 2.78
C ALA A 680 -6.00 -34.22 4.18
N LYS A 681 -5.13 -34.28 5.19
CA LYS A 681 -5.46 -34.24 6.61
C LYS A 681 -4.61 -33.20 7.33
N CYS A 682 -5.04 -32.81 8.51
CA CYS A 682 -4.25 -32.04 9.46
C CYS A 682 -3.87 -32.93 10.64
N GLU A 683 -2.59 -33.01 10.98
CA GLU A 683 -2.09 -33.73 12.16
C GLU A 683 -1.07 -32.88 12.90
N ASN A 684 -1.33 -32.60 14.19
CA ASN A 684 -0.48 -31.77 15.06
C ASN A 684 -0.16 -30.39 14.45
N SER A 685 -1.18 -29.74 13.87
CA SER A 685 -1.07 -28.42 13.25
C SER A 685 -0.18 -28.35 12.00
N ALA A 686 0.08 -29.51 11.36
CA ALA A 686 0.77 -29.59 10.08
C ALA A 686 -0.08 -30.34 9.05
N CYS A 687 -0.07 -29.85 7.80
CA CYS A 687 -0.72 -30.52 6.68
C CYS A 687 0.03 -31.81 6.32
N ALA A 688 -0.73 -32.89 6.12
CA ALA A 688 -0.21 -34.18 5.67
C ALA A 688 -1.18 -34.84 4.67
N VAL A 689 -0.67 -35.76 3.86
CA VAL A 689 -1.51 -36.61 3.01
C VAL A 689 -2.13 -37.73 3.85
N ASP A 690 -3.44 -37.95 3.73
CA ASP A 690 -4.13 -39.12 4.32
C ASP A 690 -4.03 -40.33 3.38
N TYR A 691 -4.48 -40.14 2.13
CA TYR A 691 -4.32 -41.10 1.05
C TYR A 691 -4.33 -40.42 -0.33
N CYS A 692 -3.63 -41.01 -1.29
CA CYS A 692 -3.68 -40.58 -2.69
C CYS A 692 -5.05 -40.86 -3.32
N ASP A 693 -5.46 -40.00 -4.26
CA ASP A 693 -6.64 -40.23 -5.07
C ASP A 693 -6.52 -41.52 -5.88
N GLN A 694 -7.66 -42.09 -6.26
CA GLN A 694 -7.68 -43.31 -7.05
C GLN A 694 -6.86 -43.12 -8.34
N TYR A 695 -5.95 -44.06 -8.60
CA TYR A 695 -5.01 -44.09 -9.73
C TYR A 695 -3.77 -43.19 -9.61
N PHE A 696 -3.53 -42.55 -8.47
CA PHE A 696 -2.33 -41.77 -8.20
C PHE A 696 -1.53 -42.34 -7.02
N GLY A 697 -0.23 -42.07 -7.01
CA GLY A 697 0.69 -42.46 -5.95
C GLY A 697 1.76 -41.40 -5.74
N ASN A 698 2.24 -41.29 -4.51
CA ASN A 698 3.46 -40.57 -4.19
C ASN A 698 4.62 -41.55 -4.34
N CYS A 699 5.45 -41.37 -5.36
CA CYS A 699 6.48 -42.36 -5.72
C CYS A 699 7.93 -41.91 -5.41
N ASP A 700 8.13 -40.65 -5.05
CA ASP A 700 9.41 -40.10 -4.57
C ASP A 700 9.52 -40.08 -3.02
N ASN A 701 8.39 -40.23 -2.31
CA ASN A 701 8.21 -40.04 -0.86
C ASN A 701 8.29 -38.58 -0.37
N ASP A 702 8.12 -37.60 -1.26
CA ASP A 702 8.00 -36.19 -0.88
C ASP A 702 6.54 -35.81 -0.64
N LEU A 703 6.14 -35.68 0.62
CA LEU A 703 4.76 -35.33 0.97
C LEU A 703 4.37 -33.88 0.59
N ALA A 704 5.33 -33.01 0.23
CA ALA A 704 5.05 -31.61 -0.10
C ALA A 704 4.47 -31.42 -1.51
N ASN A 705 4.76 -32.33 -2.46
CA ASN A 705 4.30 -32.22 -3.86
C ASN A 705 3.01 -33.03 -4.15
N GLY A 706 2.59 -33.92 -3.24
CA GLY A 706 1.27 -34.56 -3.22
C GLY A 706 1.30 -36.06 -3.56
N CYS A 707 0.48 -36.48 -4.52
CA CYS A 707 0.54 -37.81 -5.15
C CYS A 707 0.58 -37.63 -6.68
N GLU A 708 1.69 -37.04 -7.11
CA GLU A 708 2.04 -36.61 -8.46
C GLU A 708 2.07 -37.74 -9.52
N THR A 709 2.40 -38.98 -9.13
CA THR A 709 2.70 -40.05 -10.09
C THR A 709 1.45 -40.82 -10.53
N PRO A 710 1.12 -40.86 -11.84
CA PRO A 710 0.00 -41.65 -12.35
C PRO A 710 0.30 -43.16 -12.34
N LEU A 711 -0.52 -43.94 -11.65
CA LEU A 711 -0.41 -45.40 -11.56
C LEU A 711 -0.91 -46.14 -12.82
N SER A 712 -1.10 -45.41 -13.91
CA SER A 712 -1.40 -45.92 -15.25
C SER A 712 -0.17 -45.97 -16.17
N SER A 713 0.99 -45.49 -15.73
CA SER A 713 2.22 -45.53 -16.54
C SER A 713 2.80 -46.95 -16.62
N LYS A 714 3.66 -47.19 -17.62
CA LYS A 714 4.39 -48.47 -17.77
C LYS A 714 5.34 -48.72 -16.59
N ASP A 715 5.79 -47.68 -15.89
CA ASP A 715 6.75 -47.76 -14.77
C ASP A 715 6.14 -47.86 -13.36
N ASN A 716 4.89 -47.44 -13.19
CA ASN A 716 4.21 -47.37 -11.89
C ASN A 716 2.85 -48.10 -11.91
N CYS A 717 2.76 -49.19 -12.66
CA CYS A 717 1.47 -49.78 -13.02
C CYS A 717 0.72 -50.41 -11.84
N GLY A 718 -0.31 -49.70 -11.38
CA GLY A 718 -1.14 -50.08 -10.23
C GLY A 718 -0.55 -49.76 -8.86
N GLN A 719 0.76 -49.52 -8.76
CA GLN A 719 1.48 -49.02 -7.59
C GLN A 719 2.89 -48.54 -8.01
N CYS A 720 3.50 -47.67 -7.21
CA CYS A 720 4.85 -47.15 -7.46
C CYS A 720 5.88 -48.25 -7.71
N GLY A 721 6.73 -48.06 -8.73
CA GLY A 721 7.83 -48.96 -9.10
C GLY A 721 7.42 -50.30 -9.72
N VAL A 722 6.13 -50.53 -10.05
CA VAL A 722 5.73 -51.69 -10.85
C VAL A 722 5.90 -51.39 -12.33
N GLN A 723 7.10 -51.70 -12.81
CA GLN A 723 7.43 -51.66 -14.23
C GLN A 723 6.83 -52.88 -14.95
N CYS A 724 6.02 -52.63 -15.97
CA CYS A 724 5.59 -53.67 -16.90
C CYS A 724 6.75 -54.08 -17.81
N THR A 725 6.80 -55.36 -18.18
CA THR A 725 7.82 -55.82 -19.15
C THR A 725 7.58 -55.18 -20.52
N ARG A 726 8.58 -55.21 -21.42
CA ARG A 726 8.50 -54.51 -22.72
C ARG A 726 7.24 -54.85 -23.53
N ILE A 727 6.82 -56.11 -23.48
CA ILE A 727 5.64 -56.71 -24.15
C ILE A 727 4.32 -56.59 -23.36
N GLU A 728 4.33 -55.94 -22.19
CA GLU A 728 3.16 -55.76 -21.34
C GLU A 728 2.76 -54.29 -21.24
N ASN A 729 1.46 -54.03 -21.40
CA ASN A 729 0.90 -52.70 -21.22
C ASN A 729 0.19 -52.58 -19.87
N CYS A 730 0.20 -51.36 -19.32
CA CYS A 730 -0.50 -51.06 -18.08
C CYS A 730 -1.99 -50.87 -18.35
N ILE A 731 -2.80 -51.90 -18.09
CA ILE A 731 -4.23 -51.90 -18.42
C ILE A 731 -5.12 -51.81 -17.18
N LYS A 732 -6.24 -51.11 -17.33
CA LYS A 732 -7.27 -51.02 -16.28
C LYS A 732 -8.05 -52.34 -16.19
N GLN A 733 -7.99 -52.98 -15.03
CA GLN A 733 -8.62 -54.27 -14.73
C GLN A 733 -9.53 -54.12 -13.52
N GLY A 734 -10.76 -53.69 -13.76
CA GLY A 734 -11.71 -53.33 -12.71
C GLY A 734 -11.41 -51.93 -12.15
N LEU A 735 -11.14 -51.84 -10.84
CA LEU A 735 -10.84 -50.60 -10.14
C LEU A 735 -9.33 -50.30 -10.00
N ASN A 736 -8.46 -51.19 -10.48
CA ASN A 736 -6.99 -51.06 -10.39
C ASN A 736 -6.35 -51.19 -11.78
N TYR A 737 -5.12 -50.70 -11.91
CA TYR A 737 -4.24 -50.99 -13.05
C TYR A 737 -3.40 -52.24 -12.77
N ARG A 738 -3.00 -52.96 -13.84
CA ARG A 738 -1.95 -53.99 -13.78
C ARG A 738 -1.33 -54.23 -15.15
N CYS A 739 -0.11 -54.74 -15.16
CA CYS A 739 0.54 -55.22 -16.37
C CYS A 739 -0.21 -56.40 -16.98
N SER A 740 -0.33 -56.41 -18.31
CA SER A 740 -0.92 -57.52 -19.06
C SER A 740 -0.40 -57.54 -20.49
N SER A 741 -0.03 -58.72 -20.97
CA SER A 741 0.28 -58.93 -22.38
C SER A 741 -1.02 -59.03 -23.18
N THR A 742 -1.32 -58.03 -24.01
CA THR A 742 -2.47 -58.01 -24.94
C THR A 742 -2.08 -57.75 -26.40
N CYS A 743 -0.80 -57.46 -26.63
CA CYS A 743 -0.22 -57.24 -27.96
C CYS A 743 0.50 -58.49 -28.46
N SER A 744 0.59 -58.61 -29.79
CA SER A 744 1.55 -59.50 -30.45
C SER A 744 2.81 -58.68 -30.73
N ASP A 745 3.95 -59.36 -30.65
CA ASP A 745 5.25 -58.97 -31.19
C ASP A 745 5.40 -59.94 -32.39
N THR A 746 5.24 -59.44 -33.62
CA THR A 746 5.05 -60.32 -34.79
C THR A 746 6.36 -60.70 -35.48
N ASP A 747 7.39 -59.85 -35.41
CA ASP A 747 8.71 -60.08 -36.00
C ASP A 747 9.81 -60.51 -34.99
N GLN A 748 9.53 -60.43 -33.68
CA GLN A 748 10.34 -60.90 -32.55
C GLN A 748 11.54 -60.01 -32.19
N ASP A 749 11.39 -58.70 -32.36
CA ASP A 749 12.37 -57.67 -31.99
C ASP A 749 12.34 -57.24 -30.50
N THR A 750 11.31 -57.67 -29.75
CA THR A 750 10.97 -57.35 -28.34
C THR A 750 10.24 -56.03 -28.07
N TYR A 751 9.86 -55.31 -29.12
CA TYR A 751 8.87 -54.24 -29.10
C TYR A 751 7.50 -54.83 -29.47
N ALA A 752 6.49 -53.99 -29.71
CA ALA A 752 5.12 -54.45 -29.97
C ALA A 752 4.32 -53.37 -30.68
N ALA A 753 3.45 -53.78 -31.61
CA ALA A 753 2.70 -52.88 -32.49
C ALA A 753 2.07 -51.65 -31.80
N ALA A 754 2.36 -50.47 -32.34
CA ALA A 754 1.71 -49.20 -32.01
C ALA A 754 0.18 -49.27 -32.16
N THR A 755 -0.33 -50.12 -33.07
CA THR A 755 -1.78 -50.33 -33.26
C THR A 755 -2.52 -50.89 -32.04
N CYS A 756 -1.82 -51.47 -31.06
CA CYS A 756 -2.37 -51.90 -29.77
C CYS A 756 -1.77 -51.14 -28.57
N GLY A 757 -1.06 -50.03 -28.83
CA GLY A 757 -0.43 -49.18 -27.82
C GLY A 757 0.91 -49.70 -27.30
N GLY A 758 1.64 -50.49 -28.09
CA GLY A 758 3.09 -50.60 -27.92
C GLY A 758 3.82 -49.45 -28.63
N ASP A 759 5.13 -49.56 -28.72
CA ASP A 759 6.01 -48.45 -29.15
C ASP A 759 6.55 -48.66 -30.59
N ASP A 760 6.21 -49.77 -31.26
CA ASP A 760 6.71 -50.16 -32.58
C ASP A 760 5.84 -49.63 -33.75
N CYS A 761 6.46 -48.92 -34.69
CA CYS A 761 5.81 -48.33 -35.84
C CYS A 761 5.65 -49.27 -37.07
N ASP A 762 6.40 -50.39 -37.17
CA ASP A 762 6.22 -51.45 -38.16
C ASP A 762 6.58 -52.84 -37.59
N ASP A 763 5.68 -53.39 -36.75
CA ASP A 763 5.66 -54.74 -36.13
C ASP A 763 5.83 -55.93 -37.10
N SER A 764 6.12 -55.69 -38.38
CA SER A 764 6.45 -56.69 -39.39
C SER A 764 7.89 -56.65 -39.89
N ASP A 765 8.71 -55.70 -39.44
CA ASP A 765 10.09 -55.44 -39.85
C ASP A 765 10.98 -55.13 -38.63
N ALA A 766 11.57 -56.16 -38.02
CA ALA A 766 12.43 -56.12 -36.83
C ALA A 766 13.73 -55.26 -36.95
N SER A 767 13.85 -54.43 -37.98
CA SER A 767 14.83 -53.35 -38.08
C SER A 767 14.26 -51.96 -37.75
N ILE A 768 12.93 -51.85 -37.56
CA ILE A 768 12.19 -50.62 -37.30
C ILE A 768 11.57 -50.71 -35.92
N HIS A 769 12.14 -49.99 -34.96
CA HIS A 769 11.70 -50.01 -33.56
C HIS A 769 12.36 -48.88 -32.75
N PRO A 770 11.79 -48.44 -31.60
CA PRO A 770 12.31 -47.34 -30.76
C PRO A 770 13.78 -47.32 -30.32
N ALA A 771 14.54 -48.39 -30.51
CA ALA A 771 16.00 -48.41 -30.29
C ALA A 771 16.80 -48.78 -31.54
N ALA A 772 16.24 -48.59 -32.73
CA ALA A 772 16.94 -48.76 -33.98
C ALA A 772 17.95 -47.63 -34.16
N THR A 773 18.78 -47.74 -35.20
CA THR A 773 19.67 -46.66 -35.61
C THR A 773 19.27 -46.29 -37.03
N GLU A 774 18.95 -45.03 -37.25
CA GLU A 774 18.58 -44.53 -38.57
C GLU A 774 19.59 -44.97 -39.62
N THR A 775 19.06 -45.57 -40.69
CA THR A 775 19.82 -46.08 -41.81
C THR A 775 19.22 -45.46 -43.04
N CYS A 776 19.84 -44.44 -43.63
CA CYS A 776 19.16 -43.61 -44.63
C CYS A 776 18.46 -44.42 -45.76
N ASN A 777 17.14 -44.55 -45.64
CA ASN A 777 16.31 -45.45 -46.45
C ASN A 777 14.90 -44.90 -46.73
N GLY A 778 14.54 -43.73 -46.19
CA GLY A 778 13.23 -43.10 -46.36
C GLY A 778 12.16 -43.63 -45.40
N LYS A 779 12.58 -44.18 -44.25
CA LYS A 779 11.73 -44.61 -43.14
C LYS A 779 12.18 -43.93 -41.84
N ASP A 780 11.28 -43.94 -40.86
CA ASP A 780 11.55 -43.62 -39.46
C ASP A 780 11.97 -44.95 -38.81
N ASP A 781 13.25 -45.32 -38.86
CA ASP A 781 13.68 -46.63 -38.35
C ASP A 781 13.51 -46.71 -36.83
N ASN A 782 13.70 -45.60 -36.10
CA ASN A 782 13.60 -45.54 -34.65
C ASN A 782 12.24 -45.04 -34.09
N CYS A 783 11.22 -44.95 -34.92
CA CYS A 783 9.84 -44.63 -34.55
C CYS A 783 9.67 -43.33 -33.73
N ASN A 784 10.54 -42.32 -33.93
CA ASN A 784 10.47 -41.05 -33.19
C ASN A 784 9.67 -39.95 -33.90
N GLY A 785 9.28 -40.16 -35.16
CA GLY A 785 8.53 -39.24 -36.00
C GLY A 785 9.38 -38.38 -36.95
N ALA A 786 10.70 -38.48 -36.91
CA ALA A 786 11.61 -38.02 -37.96
C ALA A 786 11.90 -39.16 -38.95
N ILE A 787 12.43 -38.83 -40.14
CA ILE A 787 12.82 -39.81 -41.16
C ILE A 787 14.29 -39.54 -41.47
N ASP A 788 15.13 -40.55 -41.34
CA ASP A 788 16.57 -40.49 -41.64
C ASP A 788 17.29 -39.32 -40.92
N GLU A 789 17.02 -39.02 -39.63
CA GLU A 789 17.68 -37.90 -38.96
C GLU A 789 19.19 -38.13 -38.72
N GLY A 790 19.96 -37.04 -38.77
CA GLY A 790 21.43 -37.08 -38.74
C GLY A 790 22.09 -37.30 -40.11
N PHE A 791 21.30 -37.37 -41.19
CA PHE A 791 21.75 -37.35 -42.59
C PHE A 791 21.45 -36.03 -43.34
N ASP A 792 20.97 -35.03 -42.59
CA ASP A 792 20.85 -33.60 -42.91
C ASP A 792 21.75 -32.85 -41.91
N GLN A 793 22.88 -32.30 -42.38
CA GLN A 793 23.93 -31.69 -41.55
C GLN A 793 23.79 -30.18 -41.37
N ASP A 794 23.07 -29.50 -42.27
CA ASP A 794 22.91 -28.03 -42.25
C ASP A 794 21.48 -27.56 -41.91
N THR A 795 20.55 -28.51 -41.82
CA THR A 795 19.18 -28.42 -41.30
C THR A 795 18.17 -27.70 -42.20
N ASP A 796 18.32 -27.82 -43.52
CA ASP A 796 17.39 -27.27 -44.50
C ASP A 796 16.19 -28.18 -44.83
N GLY A 797 16.25 -29.46 -44.45
CA GLY A 797 15.21 -30.48 -44.68
C GLY A 797 15.44 -31.40 -45.88
N TYR A 798 16.57 -31.29 -46.59
CA TYR A 798 17.05 -32.25 -47.56
C TYR A 798 18.21 -33.06 -46.96
N THR A 799 18.33 -34.33 -47.34
CA THR A 799 19.41 -35.22 -46.88
C THR A 799 20.30 -35.63 -48.06
N THR A 800 21.53 -36.05 -47.76
CA THR A 800 22.48 -36.67 -48.74
C THR A 800 21.92 -37.88 -49.52
N CYS A 801 20.75 -38.37 -49.14
CA CYS A 801 20.14 -39.62 -49.59
C CYS A 801 18.65 -39.48 -49.88
N ALA A 802 18.09 -38.26 -49.83
CA ALA A 802 16.80 -37.91 -50.38
C ALA A 802 16.75 -38.17 -51.90
N THR A 803 15.56 -38.06 -52.52
CA THR A 803 15.44 -38.15 -53.99
C THR A 803 14.58 -37.02 -54.56
N PRO A 804 15.17 -35.99 -55.20
CA PRO A 804 16.61 -35.80 -55.44
C PRO A 804 17.41 -35.66 -54.14
N ALA A 805 18.68 -36.09 -54.17
CA ALA A 805 19.57 -36.00 -53.03
C ALA A 805 20.18 -34.61 -52.96
N ASP A 806 20.50 -34.16 -51.75
CA ASP A 806 21.30 -32.97 -51.57
C ASP A 806 22.71 -33.17 -52.16
N CYS A 807 23.13 -32.19 -52.97
CA CYS A 807 24.45 -32.14 -53.59
C CYS A 807 25.50 -31.43 -52.71
N ASN A 808 25.11 -30.70 -51.66
CA ASN A 808 26.00 -30.12 -50.66
C ASN A 808 25.35 -29.93 -49.27
N ASP A 809 25.19 -31.04 -48.54
CA ASP A 809 24.77 -31.23 -47.13
C ASP A 809 25.65 -30.50 -46.07
N THR A 810 26.17 -29.33 -46.38
CA THR A 810 26.87 -28.42 -45.46
C THR A 810 26.59 -26.94 -45.75
N ASP A 811 25.67 -26.64 -46.67
CA ASP A 811 25.27 -25.31 -47.11
C ASP A 811 23.74 -25.25 -47.38
N PRO A 812 22.93 -24.68 -46.47
CA PRO A 812 21.46 -24.61 -46.58
C PRO A 812 20.92 -23.78 -47.77
N SER A 813 21.80 -23.34 -48.66
CA SER A 813 21.48 -22.62 -49.90
C SER A 813 21.73 -23.43 -51.17
N VAL A 814 22.24 -24.65 -51.05
CA VAL A 814 22.52 -25.58 -52.15
C VAL A 814 21.76 -26.87 -51.89
N HIS A 815 20.58 -26.99 -52.47
CA HIS A 815 19.67 -28.12 -52.24
C HIS A 815 18.73 -28.32 -53.44
N PRO A 816 18.08 -29.49 -53.59
CA PRO A 816 17.13 -29.74 -54.67
C PRO A 816 16.07 -28.64 -54.80
N GLY A 817 16.08 -27.91 -55.92
CA GLY A 817 15.14 -26.83 -56.21
C GLY A 817 15.41 -25.49 -55.50
N ALA A 818 16.62 -25.25 -54.99
CA ALA A 818 17.04 -23.93 -54.51
C ALA A 818 17.03 -22.85 -55.64
N PRO A 819 17.07 -21.55 -55.33
CA PRO A 819 17.16 -20.49 -56.34
C PRO A 819 18.57 -20.35 -56.90
N GLU A 820 18.72 -20.61 -58.20
CA GLU A 820 20.01 -20.62 -58.90
C GLU A 820 20.64 -19.22 -59.10
N ILE A 821 21.95 -19.12 -58.86
CA ILE A 821 22.82 -17.95 -59.10
C ILE A 821 23.68 -18.22 -60.34
N CYS A 822 23.11 -17.88 -61.50
CA CYS A 822 23.72 -18.14 -62.79
C CYS A 822 25.21 -17.69 -62.91
N GLY A 823 26.04 -18.57 -63.46
CA GLY A 823 27.43 -18.33 -63.83
C GLY A 823 28.43 -18.20 -62.68
N ASP A 824 28.08 -18.53 -61.43
CA ASP A 824 29.00 -18.48 -60.29
C ASP A 824 29.83 -19.77 -60.10
N GLY A 825 29.47 -20.84 -60.80
CA GLY A 825 30.14 -22.14 -60.77
C GLY A 825 29.64 -23.12 -59.71
N VAL A 826 28.56 -22.79 -59.00
CA VAL A 826 27.84 -23.68 -58.07
C VAL A 826 26.46 -23.99 -58.67
N ASP A 827 26.04 -25.25 -58.54
CA ASP A 827 24.76 -25.80 -59.01
C ASP A 827 23.82 -25.80 -57.80
N GLN A 828 23.20 -24.65 -57.48
CA GLN A 828 22.46 -24.49 -56.22
C GLN A 828 21.21 -25.37 -56.17
N ASP A 829 20.50 -25.52 -57.29
CA ASP A 829 19.27 -26.31 -57.36
C ASP A 829 19.49 -27.84 -57.51
N CYS A 830 20.76 -28.27 -57.53
CA CYS A 830 21.23 -29.63 -57.77
C CYS A 830 20.69 -30.26 -59.07
N SER A 831 20.36 -29.47 -60.10
CA SER A 831 19.88 -29.98 -61.40
C SER A 831 20.98 -30.61 -62.26
N GLY A 832 22.25 -30.42 -61.88
CA GLY A 832 23.44 -30.98 -62.52
C GLY A 832 24.14 -30.00 -63.47
N SER A 833 23.80 -28.71 -63.44
CA SER A 833 24.49 -27.67 -64.22
C SER A 833 24.09 -26.25 -63.83
N ASP A 834 25.07 -25.47 -63.37
CA ASP A 834 25.02 -24.00 -63.34
C ASP A 834 24.64 -23.41 -64.73
N PRO A 835 23.49 -22.72 -64.87
CA PRO A 835 23.05 -22.10 -66.11
C PRO A 835 23.73 -20.74 -66.34
N THR A 836 24.17 -20.48 -67.56
CA THR A 836 24.76 -19.17 -67.93
C THR A 836 23.74 -18.03 -67.87
N CYS A 837 24.08 -16.91 -67.22
CA CYS A 837 23.17 -15.76 -67.09
C CYS A 837 22.67 -15.19 -68.43
N PRO A 838 21.42 -14.69 -68.49
CA PRO A 838 20.98 -13.82 -69.58
C PRO A 838 21.69 -12.46 -69.52
N CYS A 839 22.26 -12.03 -70.65
CA CYS A 839 22.72 -10.65 -70.81
C CYS A 839 21.54 -9.67 -70.82
N PRO A 840 21.60 -8.55 -70.06
CA PRO A 840 20.70 -7.43 -70.25
C PRO A 840 20.86 -6.74 -71.62
N ASP A 841 19.76 -6.10 -72.02
CA ASP A 841 19.66 -5.03 -73.02
C ASP A 841 19.02 -3.87 -72.22
N ALA A 842 19.85 -2.95 -71.70
CA ALA A 842 19.41 -1.99 -70.68
C ALA A 842 18.87 -0.67 -71.25
N ASP A 843 19.13 -0.37 -72.52
CA ASP A 843 18.54 0.77 -73.22
C ASP A 843 17.43 0.41 -74.23
N PHE A 844 17.22 -0.89 -74.45
CA PHE A 844 16.15 -1.51 -75.25
C PHE A 844 16.27 -1.32 -76.77
N ASP A 845 17.48 -1.31 -77.30
CA ASP A 845 17.72 -1.23 -78.75
C ASP A 845 17.69 -2.58 -79.49
N GLY A 846 17.80 -3.68 -78.74
CA GLY A 846 17.71 -5.06 -79.21
C GLY A 846 19.04 -5.81 -79.29
N GLU A 847 20.17 -5.13 -79.09
CA GLU A 847 21.47 -5.74 -78.85
C GLU A 847 21.74 -5.90 -77.34
N ALA A 848 22.71 -6.73 -76.96
CA ALA A 848 23.00 -7.04 -75.56
C ALA A 848 24.43 -6.62 -75.18
N ASP A 849 24.68 -6.33 -73.89
CA ASP A 849 25.97 -5.82 -73.40
C ASP A 849 27.18 -6.69 -73.80
N LYS A 850 28.16 -6.07 -74.48
CA LYS A 850 29.45 -6.64 -74.86
C LYS A 850 30.29 -7.07 -73.66
N ALA A 851 30.05 -6.55 -72.46
CA ALA A 851 30.74 -6.98 -71.25
C ALA A 851 30.38 -8.41 -70.82
N CYS A 852 29.17 -8.89 -71.11
CA CYS A 852 28.74 -10.28 -70.87
C CYS A 852 28.74 -11.16 -72.14
N GLY A 853 29.21 -10.63 -73.27
CA GLY A 853 29.41 -11.38 -74.52
C GLY A 853 28.43 -11.04 -75.65
N GLY A 854 27.61 -10.00 -75.49
CA GLY A 854 26.80 -9.45 -76.56
C GLY A 854 27.58 -8.53 -77.51
N THR A 855 26.84 -7.71 -78.25
CA THR A 855 27.32 -6.91 -79.39
C THR A 855 27.29 -5.40 -79.12
N ASP A 856 26.64 -4.95 -78.06
CA ASP A 856 26.51 -3.55 -77.67
C ASP A 856 27.73 -3.07 -76.86
N CYS A 857 28.47 -2.08 -77.37
CA CYS A 857 29.64 -1.53 -76.66
C CYS A 857 29.33 -0.40 -75.67
N ASN A 858 28.07 0.01 -75.52
CA ASN A 858 27.56 0.94 -74.51
C ASN A 858 26.04 0.76 -74.26
N ASP A 859 25.67 -0.33 -73.59
CA ASP A 859 24.31 -0.78 -73.14
C ASP A 859 23.45 0.27 -72.38
N GLY A 860 23.94 1.49 -72.20
CA GLY A 860 23.20 2.64 -71.69
C GLY A 860 22.86 3.71 -72.74
N ASN A 861 23.10 3.46 -74.03
CA ASN A 861 22.85 4.37 -75.14
C ASN A 861 22.62 3.67 -76.49
N ALA A 862 21.33 3.47 -76.81
CA ALA A 862 20.65 2.87 -77.98
C ALA A 862 21.04 3.36 -79.41
N ARG A 863 22.28 3.81 -79.56
CA ARG A 863 22.90 4.41 -80.75
C ARG A 863 24.38 4.01 -80.88
N ILE A 864 24.90 3.20 -79.96
CA ILE A 864 26.29 2.76 -79.89
C ILE A 864 26.29 1.23 -79.74
N ASN A 865 25.94 0.52 -80.81
CA ASN A 865 25.80 -0.94 -80.86
C ASN A 865 26.31 -1.47 -82.20
N ALA A 866 26.55 -2.79 -82.32
CA ALA A 866 27.10 -3.42 -83.53
C ALA A 866 26.33 -3.21 -84.86
N HIS A 867 25.14 -2.62 -84.81
CA HIS A 867 24.23 -2.36 -85.93
C HIS A 867 23.81 -0.89 -86.05
N ALA A 868 24.40 0.00 -85.25
CA ALA A 868 24.26 1.44 -85.39
C ALA A 868 24.94 1.94 -86.69
N LEU A 869 24.85 3.25 -86.94
CA LEU A 869 25.48 3.91 -88.07
C LEU A 869 26.51 4.91 -87.56
N GLU A 870 27.77 4.72 -87.97
CA GLU A 870 28.87 5.67 -87.77
C GLU A 870 28.47 7.12 -88.11
N ILE A 871 28.66 8.02 -87.15
CA ILE A 871 28.52 9.46 -87.31
C ILE A 871 29.79 10.17 -86.83
N CYS A 872 30.20 11.22 -87.54
CA CYS A 872 31.42 11.98 -87.23
C CYS A 872 31.29 12.77 -85.91
N ASP A 873 31.48 12.09 -84.77
CA ASP A 873 31.46 12.64 -83.42
C ASP A 873 32.62 12.16 -82.51
N GLY A 874 33.48 11.26 -83.01
CA GLY A 874 34.65 10.74 -82.31
C GLY A 874 34.36 9.53 -81.42
N ILE A 875 33.21 8.89 -81.60
CA ILE A 875 32.81 7.64 -80.95
C ILE A 875 32.69 6.54 -82.01
N ASP A 876 33.18 5.34 -81.68
CA ASP A 876 32.88 4.10 -82.42
C ASP A 876 31.41 3.75 -82.12
N ASN A 877 30.50 4.13 -83.02
CA ASN A 877 29.07 3.92 -82.86
C ASN A 877 28.67 2.50 -83.29
N ASP A 878 29.27 1.96 -84.37
CA ASP A 878 28.95 0.61 -84.87
C ASP A 878 29.78 -0.52 -84.23
N CYS A 879 30.53 -0.19 -83.18
CA CYS A 879 31.26 -1.08 -82.28
C CYS A 879 32.28 -2.02 -82.95
N ASP A 880 32.68 -1.74 -84.19
CA ASP A 880 33.58 -2.57 -85.02
C ASP A 880 35.07 -2.42 -84.65
N GLY A 881 35.40 -1.38 -83.88
CA GLY A 881 36.75 -1.07 -83.42
C GLY A 881 37.48 0.03 -84.21
N VAL A 882 36.84 0.68 -85.19
CA VAL A 882 37.31 1.93 -85.79
C VAL A 882 36.36 3.09 -85.51
N ILE A 883 36.91 4.31 -85.40
CA ILE A 883 36.15 5.52 -85.05
C ILE A 883 35.95 6.37 -86.30
N ASP A 884 34.72 6.84 -86.53
CA ASP A 884 34.26 7.71 -87.62
C ASP A 884 34.48 7.11 -89.04
N ILE A 885 34.48 5.78 -89.22
CA ILE A 885 34.84 5.11 -90.49
C ILE A 885 33.78 4.08 -90.92
N ALA A 886 33.05 4.37 -92.00
CA ALA A 886 32.01 3.49 -92.52
C ALA A 886 32.45 2.69 -93.76
N THR A 887 32.02 1.43 -93.88
CA THR A 887 32.21 0.61 -95.09
C THR A 887 30.95 0.57 -95.95
N VAL A 888 30.90 1.40 -97.01
CA VAL A 888 29.75 1.49 -97.92
C VAL A 888 30.10 0.88 -99.28
N ASN A 889 29.32 -0.11 -99.73
CA ASN A 889 29.52 -0.82 -101.00
C ASN A 889 30.95 -1.39 -101.19
N ASN A 890 31.50 -1.98 -100.12
CA ASN A 890 32.86 -2.56 -100.07
C ASN A 890 33.97 -1.53 -100.36
N LYS A 891 33.74 -0.27 -99.95
CA LYS A 891 34.74 0.79 -99.94
C LYS A 891 34.71 1.47 -98.57
N THR A 892 35.85 1.50 -97.90
CA THR A 892 36.05 2.23 -96.64
C THR A 892 36.01 3.74 -96.92
N ILE A 893 35.22 4.47 -96.14
CA ILE A 893 35.00 5.92 -96.25
C ILE A 893 35.14 6.50 -94.84
N ASP A 894 36.04 7.46 -94.68
CA ASP A 894 36.10 8.32 -93.50
C ASP A 894 34.86 9.24 -93.52
N VAL A 895 34.01 9.12 -92.49
CA VAL A 895 32.71 9.81 -92.40
C VAL A 895 32.89 11.30 -92.07
N CYS A 896 34.06 11.70 -91.60
CA CYS A 896 34.43 13.09 -91.37
C CYS A 896 35.00 13.79 -92.62
N ASP A 897 35.36 13.06 -93.69
CA ASP A 897 36.05 13.64 -94.85
C ASP A 897 35.10 14.42 -95.77
N LYS A 898 35.34 15.73 -95.89
CA LYS A 898 34.35 16.70 -96.39
C LYS A 898 34.39 16.96 -97.90
N GLU A 899 34.95 16.03 -98.67
CA GLU A 899 34.96 16.07 -100.14
C GLU A 899 34.49 14.74 -100.78
N VAL A 900 33.18 14.62 -101.06
CA VAL A 900 32.68 14.48 -102.43
C VAL A 900 31.16 14.71 -102.47
N GLU A 901 30.74 15.57 -103.38
CA GLU A 901 29.37 16.05 -103.55
C GLU A 901 28.60 15.24 -104.62
N GLN A 902 27.26 15.31 -104.59
CA GLN A 902 26.29 14.99 -105.67
C GLN A 902 25.84 13.53 -105.87
N GLY A 903 24.53 13.25 -105.71
CA GLY A 903 23.97 11.90 -105.91
C GLY A 903 22.43 11.65 -105.92
N CYS A 904 21.56 12.66 -105.98
CA CYS A 904 20.09 12.56 -106.24
C CYS A 904 19.17 11.73 -105.29
N GLY A 905 18.29 12.42 -104.54
CA GLY A 905 17.32 11.81 -103.62
C GLY A 905 15.87 11.63 -104.12
N CYS A 906 14.92 11.50 -103.16
CA CYS A 906 13.51 12.00 -103.20
C CYS A 906 12.64 11.51 -102.01
N ALA A 907 12.02 12.45 -101.25
CA ALA A 907 10.71 12.36 -100.52
C ALA A 907 10.46 11.28 -99.40
N SER A 908 9.73 11.49 -98.28
CA SER A 908 9.02 12.69 -97.72
C SER A 908 8.46 12.51 -96.27
N ASN A 909 8.46 13.61 -95.47
CA ASN A 909 7.55 14.01 -94.34
C ASN A 909 7.58 13.31 -92.94
N GLY A 910 7.53 14.07 -91.82
CA GLY A 910 7.47 13.51 -90.44
C GLY A 910 7.03 14.37 -89.20
N SER A 911 7.94 15.14 -88.57
CA SER A 911 7.75 16.13 -87.44
C SER A 911 7.36 15.72 -85.97
N GLY A 912 8.15 16.20 -84.97
CA GLY A 912 7.67 16.96 -83.77
C GLY A 912 7.85 16.43 -82.31
N SER A 913 8.35 17.25 -81.35
CA SER A 913 8.77 16.88 -79.94
C SER A 913 8.56 18.00 -78.85
N PRO A 914 8.74 17.80 -77.49
CA PRO A 914 8.51 18.83 -76.42
C PRO A 914 9.38 18.88 -75.08
N TRP A 915 10.07 20.01 -74.80
CA TRP A 915 10.25 20.73 -73.48
C TRP A 915 11.07 20.20 -72.22
N THR A 916 11.25 21.08 -71.20
CA THR A 916 12.21 21.05 -70.02
C THR A 916 11.80 21.98 -68.82
N VAL A 917 12.51 22.04 -67.64
CA VAL A 917 12.73 23.24 -66.69
C VAL A 917 13.40 22.97 -65.29
N LEU A 918 14.13 23.97 -64.69
CA LEU A 918 14.36 24.18 -63.21
C LEU A 918 14.84 25.64 -62.84
N LEU A 919 14.63 26.09 -61.57
CA LEU A 919 15.17 27.26 -60.78
C LEU A 919 14.53 28.70 -60.74
N LEU A 920 14.13 29.10 -59.51
CA LEU A 920 14.04 30.41 -58.79
C LEU A 920 13.10 31.61 -59.16
N LEU A 921 12.83 32.44 -58.13
CA LEU A 921 11.69 33.37 -57.92
C LEU A 921 11.81 34.78 -58.54
N GLY A 922 10.67 35.38 -58.94
CA GLY A 922 10.47 36.84 -58.87
C GLY A 922 9.55 37.52 -59.91
N LEU A 923 8.46 38.14 -59.43
CA LEU A 923 7.65 39.22 -60.05
C LEU A 923 6.91 39.00 -61.40
N GLY A 924 5.66 39.50 -61.43
CA GLY A 924 4.84 39.70 -62.66
C GLY A 924 3.97 38.50 -63.02
N TRP A 925 2.63 38.52 -62.93
CA TRP A 925 1.71 39.58 -63.34
C TRP A 925 2.11 40.14 -64.74
N MET A 926 1.29 40.06 -65.78
CA MET A 926 -0.16 39.95 -65.77
C MET A 926 -0.72 39.76 -67.20
N LEU A 927 -2.02 39.47 -67.28
CA LEU A 927 -2.97 39.76 -68.37
C LEU A 927 -3.20 38.72 -69.49
N ARG A 928 -4.38 38.11 -69.33
CA ARG A 928 -5.49 38.01 -70.31
C ARG A 928 -5.30 37.02 -71.47
N ARG A 929 -6.12 35.96 -71.48
CA ARG A 929 -7.51 35.98 -72.02
C ARG A 929 -7.60 36.58 -73.43
N ARG A 930 -7.74 35.72 -74.45
CA ARG A 930 -8.99 35.54 -75.22
C ARG A 930 -8.76 34.55 -76.37
N GLY A 931 -9.79 33.76 -76.66
CA GLY A 931 -9.79 32.67 -77.63
C GLY A 931 -10.47 31.48 -76.99
#